data_AF-A0AAT9SL85-F1
#
_entry.id   AF-A0AAT9SL85-F1
#
_cell.length_a   1.000
_cell.length_b   1.000
_cell.length_c   1.000
_cell.angle_alpha   90.00
_cell.angle_beta   90.00
_cell.angle_gamma   90.00
#
_symmetry.space_group_name_H-M   'P 1'
#
loop_
_entity.id
_entity.type
_entity.pdbx_description
1 polymer ?
#
loop_
_entity_poly.entity_id
_entity_poly.type
_entity_poly.pdbx_seq_one_letter_code
_entity_poly.pdbx_strand_id
1 'polypeptide(L)'
;MTKRYFIGAERFAVRRSWALLACALSVLSTGGVATAAETAAANNGYSVTLKQLGRNYPMSLRGVDATDSVNFNVRADQVVTGASLTLSYSYSPALLADLSQINVMINDEVAATLPLPKEGAGKPQVQVIEIPPQMITEFNRLNLQFIGHYTMSCEDPKHSSLWARINNDTRLDIRVTPFALPNDLAILPLPFFDRRDDRDVNLPVVMGAAPDNATLEAAGALASWIGAAKTRSRMASFPAHFNELPAKGNALVLLKGEGPLQLGALTMPAPKGPTLTMVTHPNDPNGKLLVITGRNSAELKKAVNALVVGGQSLVGSSALIERVDMLAPRKPYDAPNWLPSDRPIKLGELMPANKLNVSGYDPGDITVPLNLPPDLFSWREDGVPLNLKYRYTPQERSNNSSIMVSLNDTLIKAEPLPSIDNLSNSILARLTGGNDTVSREAHVYLPLNSVALQSRLQLRYMFDYLKQGECGDIIIDNMRGSIDPESTLDFSGYDHFMAMPNLGVFKDSGFPFTRLADLSQTAVVLADQPSTEDVSAYLNVLGRFGESTGYPATGVTVMQAAQIASAADKDILVMSSGPDQPLLNLWANRLPTSGNGQQQGFELSDLAFRLRDWMSPDPDENLRRARVAMAFSSDARSTFLTGFESPLHKGRSVVLISSGQPGGMNDVARALSNSDKVQGSLVVVRGDSVEALVAEQNYYVGDLGPIKYVQWLMSRNVLWLLLVVAVGVVLVTGVAYLTLRSLAKRRLEHE
;
A
#
# COMPACT_ATOMS: atom_id res chain seq x y z
N MET A 1 52.26 -13.26 -8.75
CA MET A 1 52.53 -14.18 -9.88
C MET A 1 51.18 -14.49 -10.53
N THR A 2 50.84 -14.27 -11.79
CA THR A 2 51.58 -13.77 -12.97
C THR A 2 50.54 -13.38 -14.07
N LYS A 3 50.56 -12.11 -14.49
CA LYS A 3 50.46 -11.53 -15.87
C LYS A 3 50.02 -12.44 -17.04
N ARG A 4 49.00 -12.04 -17.83
CA ARG A 4 48.98 -11.21 -19.08
C ARG A 4 49.44 -11.93 -20.37
N TYR A 5 48.70 -11.77 -21.48
CA TYR A 5 49.11 -11.37 -22.87
C TYR A 5 47.80 -11.23 -23.72
N PHE A 6 47.35 -10.06 -24.20
CA PHE A 6 47.74 -9.13 -25.31
C PHE A 6 47.05 -9.43 -26.68
N ILE A 7 46.15 -8.54 -27.17
CA ILE A 7 46.26 -7.61 -28.35
C ILE A 7 46.40 -8.35 -29.71
N GLY A 8 45.69 -8.13 -30.82
CA GLY A 8 44.95 -6.99 -31.41
C GLY A 8 45.52 -6.68 -32.81
N ALA A 9 44.70 -6.49 -33.86
CA ALA A 9 45.03 -5.86 -35.17
C ALA A 9 43.74 -5.74 -36.03
N GLU A 10 43.21 -4.53 -36.31
CA GLU A 10 43.46 -3.65 -37.47
C GLU A 10 42.89 -4.19 -38.80
N ARG A 11 41.83 -3.62 -39.41
CA ARG A 11 41.61 -2.35 -40.16
C ARG A 11 41.48 -2.61 -41.69
N PHE A 12 40.82 -1.67 -42.38
CA PHE A 12 40.51 -1.55 -43.83
C PHE A 12 39.17 -2.18 -44.28
N ALA A 13 38.28 -1.53 -45.04
CA ALA A 13 38.25 -0.20 -45.65
C ALA A 13 36.81 0.25 -45.94
N VAL A 14 36.61 1.57 -45.93
CA VAL A 14 35.39 2.30 -46.31
C VAL A 14 35.48 2.73 -47.77
N ARG A 15 34.38 2.65 -48.54
CA ARG A 15 33.93 3.59 -49.61
C ARG A 15 32.64 3.01 -50.24
N ARG A 16 31.45 3.62 -50.10
CA ARG A 16 30.86 4.88 -50.60
C ARG A 16 30.05 4.72 -51.90
N SER A 17 28.80 5.22 -51.82
CA SER A 17 27.97 5.86 -52.87
C SER A 17 27.26 4.95 -53.90
N TRP A 18 25.93 4.79 -53.85
CA TRP A 18 24.81 5.68 -54.28
C TRP A 18 24.52 5.68 -55.79
N ALA A 19 23.22 5.47 -56.11
CA ALA A 19 22.47 5.85 -57.33
C ALA A 19 22.79 5.05 -58.63
N LEU A 20 21.86 4.68 -59.54
CA LEU A 20 20.48 5.08 -59.88
C LEU A 20 19.92 4.09 -60.95
N LEU A 21 18.58 4.06 -61.09
CA LEU A 21 17.74 3.61 -62.24
C LEU A 21 17.66 2.13 -62.67
N ALA A 22 16.43 1.58 -62.67
CA ALA A 22 15.68 1.34 -63.92
C ALA A 22 14.21 0.94 -63.65
N CYS A 23 13.29 1.73 -64.21
CA CYS A 23 11.87 1.44 -64.40
C CYS A 23 11.66 0.32 -65.42
N ALA A 24 10.59 -0.49 -65.25
CA ALA A 24 9.49 -0.68 -66.22
C ALA A 24 8.83 -2.08 -66.10
N LEU A 25 7.55 -2.12 -66.45
CA LEU A 25 6.58 -3.25 -66.43
C LEU A 25 6.03 -3.58 -65.05
N SER A 26 4.77 -3.29 -64.74
CA SER A 26 3.61 -3.79 -65.48
C SER A 26 2.34 -3.03 -65.10
N VAL A 27 1.51 -2.87 -66.11
CA VAL A 27 0.27 -2.10 -66.15
C VAL A 27 -0.92 -3.07 -66.08
N LEU A 28 -1.99 -2.65 -65.40
CA LEU A 28 -3.38 -3.16 -65.42
C LEU A 28 -3.70 -4.50 -64.73
N SER A 29 -4.20 -4.41 -63.50
CA SER A 29 -5.47 -5.07 -63.14
C SER A 29 -6.26 -4.17 -62.19
N THR A 30 -7.38 -3.67 -62.69
CA THR A 30 -8.37 -2.87 -61.96
C THR A 30 -9.24 -3.81 -61.13
N GLY A 31 -9.02 -3.83 -59.82
CA GLY A 31 -9.95 -4.36 -58.82
C GLY A 31 -10.13 -3.29 -57.76
N GLY A 32 -11.27 -2.59 -57.79
CA GLY A 32 -11.62 -1.60 -56.78
C GLY A 32 -11.74 -2.27 -55.42
N VAL A 33 -10.78 -2.02 -54.53
CA VAL A 33 -10.95 -2.27 -53.11
C VAL A 33 -11.71 -1.08 -52.57
N ALA A 34 -13.01 -1.27 -52.34
CA ALA A 34 -13.77 -0.38 -51.47
C ALA A 34 -13.05 -0.38 -50.12
N THR A 35 -12.35 0.71 -49.81
CA THR A 35 -11.99 1.02 -48.43
C THR A 35 -13.29 1.23 -47.69
N ALA A 36 -13.80 0.15 -47.10
CA ALA A 36 -14.67 0.25 -45.95
C ALA A 36 -13.86 1.02 -44.91
N ALA A 37 -14.07 2.34 -44.86
CA ALA A 37 -13.72 3.13 -43.71
C ALA A 37 -14.55 2.55 -42.56
N GLU A 38 -13.93 1.64 -41.82
CA GLU A 38 -14.38 1.21 -40.53
C GLU A 38 -14.42 2.48 -39.68
N THR A 39 -15.59 3.10 -39.62
CA THR A 39 -15.91 4.11 -38.63
C THR A 39 -15.58 3.49 -37.29
N ALA A 40 -14.43 3.85 -36.75
CA ALA A 40 -14.06 3.58 -35.38
C ALA A 40 -15.11 4.25 -34.51
N ALA A 41 -16.16 3.50 -34.15
CA ALA A 41 -17.04 3.84 -33.06
C ALA A 41 -16.14 4.12 -31.86
N ALA A 42 -16.43 5.20 -31.14
CA ALA A 42 -15.66 5.58 -29.95
C ALA A 42 -15.55 4.36 -29.02
N ASN A 43 -14.36 3.76 -28.97
CA ASN A 43 -14.07 2.57 -28.16
C ASN A 43 -14.06 2.99 -26.69
N ASN A 44 -15.23 3.05 -26.07
CA ASN A 44 -15.38 3.16 -24.61
C ASN A 44 -15.05 1.79 -23.99
N GLY A 45 -13.84 1.28 -24.20
CA GLY A 45 -13.36 0.04 -23.62
C GLY A 45 -12.11 0.25 -22.79
N TYR A 46 -11.74 -0.76 -22.00
CA TYR A 46 -10.48 -0.80 -21.29
C TYR A 46 -9.87 -2.20 -21.37
N SER A 47 -8.57 -2.26 -21.12
CA SER A 47 -7.77 -3.46 -21.24
C SER A 47 -6.99 -3.70 -19.96
N VAL A 48 -7.08 -4.91 -19.42
CA VAL A 48 -6.42 -5.29 -18.17
C VAL A 48 -5.62 -6.58 -18.35
N THR A 49 -4.38 -6.57 -17.89
CA THR A 49 -3.52 -7.77 -17.84
C THR A 49 -3.80 -8.58 -16.58
N LEU A 50 -3.43 -9.88 -16.58
CA LEU A 50 -3.50 -10.70 -15.36
C LEU A 50 -2.73 -10.07 -14.20
N LYS A 51 -1.61 -9.40 -14.48
CA LYS A 51 -0.83 -8.67 -13.48
C LYS A 51 -1.62 -7.53 -12.83
N GLN A 52 -2.35 -6.75 -13.62
CA GLN A 52 -3.20 -5.67 -13.11
C GLN A 52 -4.42 -6.20 -12.32
N LEU A 53 -4.85 -7.43 -12.61
CA LEU A 53 -5.88 -8.16 -11.85
C LEU A 53 -5.31 -8.89 -10.61
N GLY A 54 -4.05 -8.64 -10.24
CA GLY A 54 -3.43 -9.14 -9.02
C GLY A 54 -2.56 -10.41 -9.17
N ARG A 55 -2.41 -10.96 -10.38
CA ARG A 55 -1.51 -12.11 -10.63
C ARG A 55 -0.14 -11.66 -11.09
N ASN A 56 0.74 -11.46 -10.11
CA ASN A 56 2.12 -11.02 -10.35
C ASN A 56 3.02 -12.09 -11.00
N TYR A 57 2.61 -13.36 -10.97
CA TYR A 57 3.36 -14.50 -11.51
C TYR A 57 2.52 -15.30 -12.52
N PRO A 58 3.16 -15.96 -13.49
CA PRO A 58 2.47 -16.84 -14.43
C PRO A 58 1.67 -17.91 -13.70
N MET A 59 0.45 -18.19 -14.17
CA MET A 59 -0.33 -19.29 -13.61
C MET A 59 0.32 -20.61 -14.02
N SER A 60 0.71 -21.43 -13.05
CA SER A 60 1.31 -22.75 -13.28
C SER A 60 0.30 -23.82 -12.98
N LEU A 61 -0.38 -24.31 -14.02
CA LEU A 61 -1.38 -25.37 -13.93
C LEU A 61 -0.66 -26.72 -14.09
N ARG A 62 -0.80 -27.63 -13.11
CA ARG A 62 -0.09 -28.92 -13.10
C ARG A 62 -0.99 -30.07 -12.66
N GLY A 63 -0.72 -31.25 -13.20
CA GLY A 63 -1.51 -32.46 -12.95
C GLY A 63 -2.64 -32.63 -13.96
N VAL A 64 -3.51 -33.62 -13.71
CA VAL A 64 -4.59 -34.00 -14.64
C VAL A 64 -5.74 -33.00 -14.71
N ASP A 65 -6.00 -32.29 -13.61
CA ASP A 65 -6.97 -31.19 -13.53
C ASP A 65 -6.41 -30.12 -12.59
N ALA A 66 -6.23 -28.91 -13.11
CA ALA A 66 -5.77 -27.77 -12.35
C ALA A 66 -6.48 -26.50 -12.81
N THR A 67 -7.04 -25.75 -11.85
CA THR A 67 -7.70 -24.47 -12.11
C THR A 67 -7.01 -23.35 -11.37
N ASP A 68 -6.77 -22.23 -12.06
CA ASP A 68 -6.37 -20.97 -11.43
C ASP A 68 -7.27 -19.83 -11.90
N SER A 69 -7.35 -18.76 -11.12
CA SER A 69 -8.36 -17.71 -11.33
C SER A 69 -7.91 -16.29 -11.03
N VAL A 70 -8.55 -15.33 -11.70
CA VAL A 70 -8.49 -13.90 -11.39
C VAL A 70 -9.89 -13.32 -11.28
N ASN A 71 -10.06 -12.36 -10.39
CA ASN A 71 -11.30 -11.60 -10.33
C ASN A 71 -11.17 -10.34 -11.19
N PHE A 72 -12.27 -9.95 -11.82
CA PHE A 72 -12.41 -8.64 -12.47
C PHE A 72 -13.83 -8.14 -12.28
N ASN A 73 -13.98 -6.85 -12.09
CA ASN A 73 -15.26 -6.26 -11.76
C ASN A 73 -15.65 -5.18 -12.77
N VAL A 74 -16.95 -4.88 -12.83
CA VAL A 74 -17.53 -3.87 -13.71
C VAL A 74 -18.12 -2.75 -12.85
N ARG A 75 -17.89 -1.51 -13.25
CA ARG A 75 -18.43 -0.34 -12.55
C ARG A 75 -19.95 -0.31 -12.58
N ALA A 76 -20.54 0.24 -11.53
CA ALA A 76 -21.99 0.42 -11.40
C ALA A 76 -22.59 1.40 -12.42
N ASP A 77 -21.79 2.26 -13.07
CA ASP A 77 -22.20 3.22 -14.11
C ASP A 77 -21.89 2.74 -15.54
N GLN A 78 -21.59 1.45 -15.72
CA GLN A 78 -21.20 0.86 -17.00
C GLN A 78 -21.93 -0.46 -17.27
N VAL A 79 -22.24 -0.71 -18.54
CA VAL A 79 -22.76 -1.99 -19.02
C VAL A 79 -21.76 -2.58 -20.02
N VAL A 80 -21.42 -3.86 -19.86
CA VAL A 80 -20.53 -4.57 -20.79
C VAL A 80 -21.29 -4.88 -22.08
N THR A 81 -20.70 -4.47 -23.21
CA THR A 81 -21.24 -4.68 -24.56
C THR A 81 -20.45 -5.71 -25.37
N GLY A 82 -19.25 -6.06 -24.90
CA GLY A 82 -18.45 -7.15 -25.44
C GLY A 82 -17.18 -7.32 -24.62
N ALA A 83 -16.58 -8.51 -24.67
CA ALA A 83 -15.30 -8.77 -24.04
C ALA A 83 -14.50 -9.79 -24.84
N SER A 84 -13.19 -9.69 -24.80
CA SER A 84 -12.29 -10.65 -25.44
C SER A 84 -11.07 -10.92 -24.56
N LEU A 85 -10.66 -12.18 -24.47
CA LEU A 85 -9.45 -12.62 -23.78
C LEU A 85 -8.37 -12.95 -24.80
N THR A 86 -7.30 -12.17 -24.81
CA THR A 86 -6.05 -12.54 -25.48
C THR A 86 -5.24 -13.41 -24.54
N LEU A 87 -5.35 -14.73 -24.68
CA LEU A 87 -4.69 -15.73 -23.85
C LEU A 87 -3.29 -16.06 -24.40
N SER A 88 -2.25 -15.82 -23.61
CA SER A 88 -0.87 -16.21 -23.90
C SER A 88 -0.48 -17.40 -23.01
N TYR A 89 -0.17 -18.54 -23.60
CA TYR A 89 0.04 -19.79 -22.86
C TYR A 89 1.11 -20.70 -23.47
N SER A 90 1.59 -21.67 -22.71
CA SER A 90 2.48 -22.74 -23.17
C SER A 90 2.15 -24.03 -22.43
N TYR A 91 2.43 -25.18 -23.02
CA TYR A 91 2.07 -26.47 -22.45
C TYR A 91 3.08 -27.54 -22.81
N SER A 92 3.01 -28.66 -22.07
CA SER A 92 3.95 -29.76 -22.18
C SER A 92 3.90 -30.46 -23.55
N PRO A 93 5.06 -30.76 -24.18
CA PRO A 93 5.13 -31.54 -25.41
C PRO A 93 4.78 -33.03 -25.24
N ALA A 94 4.64 -33.49 -24.00
CA ALA A 94 4.30 -34.88 -23.69
C ALA A 94 2.79 -35.13 -23.57
N LEU A 95 1.95 -34.10 -23.79
CA LEU A 95 0.50 -34.24 -23.70
C LEU A 95 -0.09 -34.99 -24.91
N LEU A 96 -1.20 -35.68 -24.65
CA LEU A 96 -2.07 -36.25 -25.66
C LEU A 96 -3.05 -35.18 -26.12
N ALA A 97 -2.89 -34.76 -27.37
CA ALA A 97 -3.65 -33.66 -27.96
C ALA A 97 -5.17 -33.90 -27.97
N ASP A 98 -5.60 -35.15 -28.16
CA ASP A 98 -7.03 -35.51 -28.28
C ASP A 98 -7.77 -35.50 -26.93
N LEU A 99 -7.04 -35.48 -25.81
CA LEU A 99 -7.61 -35.54 -24.45
C LEU A 99 -7.27 -34.30 -23.61
N SER A 100 -6.28 -33.51 -24.02
CA SER A 100 -5.78 -32.38 -23.23
C SER A 100 -6.34 -31.05 -23.75
N GLN A 101 -6.82 -30.22 -22.83
CA GLN A 101 -7.48 -28.95 -23.16
C GLN A 101 -7.28 -27.88 -22.09
N ILE A 102 -7.46 -26.62 -22.48
CA ILE A 102 -7.62 -25.49 -21.56
C ILE A 102 -9.03 -24.93 -21.68
N ASN A 103 -9.78 -24.92 -20.58
CA ASN A 103 -11.08 -24.28 -20.51
C ASN A 103 -10.93 -22.84 -19.99
N VAL A 104 -11.57 -21.91 -20.68
CA VAL A 104 -11.75 -20.52 -20.26
C VAL A 104 -13.17 -20.39 -19.72
N MET A 105 -13.31 -20.08 -18.43
CA MET A 105 -14.61 -19.99 -17.78
C MET A 105 -14.79 -18.62 -17.13
N ILE A 106 -16.02 -18.11 -17.19
CA ILE A 106 -16.44 -16.88 -16.51
C ILE A 106 -17.53 -17.28 -15.52
N ASN A 107 -17.33 -17.00 -14.23
CA ASN A 107 -18.31 -17.32 -13.17
C ASN A 107 -18.74 -18.81 -13.20
N ASP A 108 -17.76 -19.69 -13.39
CA ASP A 108 -17.92 -21.16 -13.49
C ASP A 108 -18.70 -21.66 -14.73
N GLU A 109 -19.01 -20.77 -15.69
CA GLU A 109 -19.58 -21.13 -16.99
C GLU A 109 -18.51 -21.12 -18.09
N VAL A 110 -18.47 -22.17 -18.93
CA VAL A 110 -17.45 -22.34 -19.97
C VAL A 110 -17.71 -21.40 -21.14
N ALA A 111 -16.82 -20.43 -21.34
CA ALA A 111 -16.85 -19.50 -22.47
C ALA A 111 -16.17 -20.09 -23.70
N ALA A 112 -15.06 -20.82 -23.52
CA ALA A 112 -14.36 -21.51 -24.60
C ALA A 112 -13.53 -22.69 -24.09
N THR A 113 -13.29 -23.66 -24.97
CA THR A 113 -12.39 -24.79 -24.75
C THR A 113 -11.35 -24.82 -25.86
N LEU A 114 -10.08 -24.86 -25.46
CA LEU A 114 -8.93 -24.78 -26.34
C LEU A 114 -8.22 -26.14 -26.39
N PRO A 115 -8.18 -26.82 -27.55
CA PRO A 115 -7.40 -28.05 -27.69
C PRO A 115 -5.90 -27.75 -27.62
N LEU A 116 -5.10 -28.74 -27.19
CA LEU A 116 -3.64 -28.61 -27.05
C LEU A 116 -2.88 -29.48 -28.09
N PRO A 117 -2.78 -29.04 -29.35
CA PRO A 117 -2.18 -29.82 -30.45
C PRO A 117 -0.66 -30.01 -30.31
N LYS A 118 -0.09 -31.04 -30.95
CA LYS A 118 1.35 -31.32 -30.81
C LYS A 118 2.24 -30.27 -31.47
N GLU A 119 1.77 -29.65 -32.54
CA GLU A 119 2.52 -28.69 -33.37
C GLU A 119 2.92 -27.42 -32.59
N GLY A 120 2.11 -27.03 -31.60
CA GLY A 120 2.32 -25.85 -30.77
C GLY A 120 2.98 -26.13 -29.42
N ALA A 121 3.15 -27.40 -29.06
CA ALA A 121 3.59 -27.79 -27.73
C ALA A 121 5.04 -27.37 -27.43
N GLY A 122 5.32 -27.01 -26.18
CA GLY A 122 6.63 -26.52 -25.73
C GLY A 122 7.00 -25.11 -26.22
N LYS A 123 6.13 -24.42 -26.97
CA LYS A 123 6.33 -23.04 -27.45
C LYS A 123 5.24 -22.11 -26.91
N PRO A 124 5.50 -20.80 -26.75
CA PRO A 124 4.45 -19.83 -26.46
C PRO A 124 3.41 -19.78 -27.59
N GLN A 125 2.14 -19.81 -27.20
CA GLN A 125 0.96 -19.69 -28.05
C GLN A 125 0.16 -18.45 -27.64
N VAL A 126 -0.55 -17.84 -28.60
CA VAL A 126 -1.47 -16.73 -28.34
C VAL A 126 -2.78 -17.02 -29.04
N GLN A 127 -3.89 -16.90 -28.32
CA GLN A 127 -5.23 -17.07 -28.86
C GLN A 127 -6.14 -15.97 -28.37
N VAL A 128 -7.01 -15.46 -29.25
CA VAL A 128 -8.05 -14.50 -28.90
C VAL A 128 -9.37 -15.24 -28.77
N ILE A 129 -10.02 -15.09 -27.62
CA ILE A 129 -11.30 -15.71 -27.29
C ILE A 129 -12.33 -14.61 -27.09
N GLU A 130 -13.40 -14.61 -27.86
CA GLU A 130 -14.55 -13.73 -27.60
C GLU A 130 -15.37 -14.28 -26.43
N ILE A 131 -15.66 -13.42 -25.45
CA ILE A 131 -16.46 -13.74 -24.28
C ILE A 131 -17.84 -13.11 -24.46
N PRO A 132 -18.92 -13.90 -24.46
CA PRO A 132 -20.28 -13.38 -24.50
C PRO A 132 -20.53 -12.38 -23.36
N PRO A 133 -21.03 -11.16 -23.65
CA PRO A 133 -21.20 -10.13 -22.62
C PRO A 133 -22.24 -10.53 -21.55
N GLN A 134 -23.15 -11.45 -21.86
CA GLN A 134 -24.17 -11.93 -20.92
C GLN A 134 -23.59 -12.76 -19.75
N MET A 135 -22.39 -13.31 -19.91
CA MET A 135 -21.69 -14.05 -18.85
C MET A 135 -21.05 -13.12 -17.81
N ILE A 136 -20.94 -11.82 -18.14
CA ILE A 136 -20.26 -10.83 -17.31
C ILE A 136 -21.31 -10.07 -16.47
N THR A 137 -21.16 -10.15 -15.16
CA THR A 137 -21.98 -9.48 -14.14
C THR A 137 -21.16 -8.38 -13.45
N GLU A 138 -21.61 -7.91 -12.28
CA GLU A 138 -20.92 -6.87 -11.51
C GLU A 138 -19.58 -7.36 -10.95
N PHE A 139 -19.54 -8.59 -10.42
CA PHE A 139 -18.37 -9.23 -9.84
C PHE A 139 -18.10 -10.51 -10.61
N ASN A 140 -16.91 -10.63 -11.19
CA ASN A 140 -16.60 -11.75 -12.06
C ASN A 140 -15.33 -12.47 -11.66
N ARG A 141 -15.32 -13.76 -11.94
CA ARG A 141 -14.13 -14.61 -11.85
C ARG A 141 -13.85 -15.22 -13.21
N LEU A 142 -12.67 -14.94 -13.74
CA LEU A 142 -12.08 -15.63 -14.89
C LEU A 142 -11.27 -16.81 -14.36
N ASN A 143 -11.74 -18.03 -14.65
CA ASN A 143 -11.03 -19.26 -14.36
C ASN A 143 -10.36 -19.80 -15.63
N LEU A 144 -9.12 -20.25 -15.49
CA LEU A 144 -8.39 -20.98 -16.51
C LEU A 144 -8.12 -22.38 -15.95
N GLN A 145 -8.82 -23.37 -16.51
CA GLN A 145 -8.68 -24.77 -16.13
C GLN A 145 -7.88 -25.51 -17.19
N PHE A 146 -6.89 -26.27 -16.74
CA PHE A 146 -6.12 -27.18 -17.55
C PHE A 146 -6.57 -28.61 -17.24
N ILE A 147 -6.91 -29.35 -18.28
CA ILE A 147 -7.13 -30.79 -18.23
C ILE A 147 -6.04 -31.43 -19.08
N GLY A 148 -5.24 -32.31 -18.49
CA GLY A 148 -4.03 -32.84 -19.10
C GLY A 148 -3.93 -34.36 -18.98
N HIS A 149 -3.61 -35.01 -20.10
CA HIS A 149 -3.32 -36.44 -20.14
C HIS A 149 -2.03 -36.69 -20.93
N TYR A 150 -1.16 -37.58 -20.45
CA TYR A 150 0.12 -37.90 -21.12
C TYR A 150 0.24 -39.34 -21.61
N THR A 151 -0.71 -40.20 -21.23
CA THR A 151 -0.75 -41.61 -21.61
C THR A 151 -2.20 -42.09 -21.73
N MET A 152 -2.44 -43.09 -22.58
CA MET A 152 -3.75 -43.76 -22.68
C MET A 152 -3.90 -44.88 -21.65
N SER A 153 -2.82 -45.22 -20.95
CA SER A 153 -2.79 -46.18 -19.84
C SER A 153 -3.07 -45.46 -18.51
N CYS A 154 -2.89 -46.15 -17.38
CA CYS A 154 -2.95 -45.49 -16.08
C CYS A 154 -1.90 -44.37 -15.98
N GLU A 155 -2.36 -43.18 -15.63
CA GLU A 155 -1.53 -41.98 -15.47
C GLU A 155 -1.23 -41.72 -13.99
N ASP A 156 -0.03 -41.21 -13.69
CA ASP A 156 0.25 -40.57 -12.40
C ASP A 156 -0.38 -39.17 -12.42
N PRO A 157 -1.38 -38.87 -11.57
CA PRO A 157 -2.08 -37.58 -11.60
C PRO A 157 -1.20 -36.35 -11.39
N LYS A 158 0.00 -36.52 -10.82
CA LYS A 158 1.00 -35.46 -10.58
C LYS A 158 2.28 -35.67 -11.39
N HIS A 159 2.22 -36.44 -12.47
CA HIS A 159 3.39 -36.66 -13.34
C HIS A 159 3.97 -35.32 -13.81
N SER A 160 5.31 -35.22 -13.84
CA SER A 160 6.01 -33.98 -14.19
C SER A 160 5.74 -33.49 -15.62
N SER A 161 5.24 -34.38 -16.48
CA SER A 161 4.80 -34.08 -17.85
C SER A 161 3.45 -33.35 -17.94
N LEU A 162 2.66 -33.30 -16.86
CA LEU A 162 1.33 -32.69 -16.85
C LEU A 162 1.43 -31.23 -16.43
N TRP A 163 1.64 -30.33 -17.39
CA TRP A 163 1.69 -28.91 -17.12
C TRP A 163 1.21 -28.04 -18.28
N ALA A 164 0.60 -26.91 -17.91
CA ALA A 164 0.36 -25.74 -18.74
C ALA A 164 0.73 -24.47 -17.95
N ARG A 165 1.20 -23.44 -18.65
CA ARG A 165 1.56 -22.15 -18.07
C ARG A 165 0.84 -21.04 -18.81
N ILE A 166 0.14 -20.19 -18.06
CA ILE A 166 -0.48 -18.97 -18.58
C ILE A 166 0.43 -17.80 -18.28
N ASN A 167 0.86 -17.10 -19.33
CA ASN A 167 1.79 -15.99 -19.22
C ASN A 167 1.08 -14.72 -18.74
N ASN A 168 1.84 -13.84 -18.09
CA ASN A 168 1.36 -12.55 -17.58
C ASN A 168 0.94 -11.56 -18.69
N ASP A 169 1.34 -11.80 -19.93
CA ASP A 169 0.93 -11.01 -21.11
C ASP A 169 -0.54 -11.27 -21.51
N THR A 170 -1.17 -12.28 -20.90
CA THR A 170 -2.60 -12.52 -21.06
C THR A 170 -3.41 -11.29 -20.64
N ARG A 171 -4.36 -10.92 -21.48
CA ARG A 171 -5.07 -9.64 -21.42
C ARG A 171 -6.55 -9.83 -21.67
N LEU A 172 -7.37 -9.20 -20.84
CA LEU A 172 -8.81 -9.11 -20.97
C LEU A 172 -9.17 -7.70 -21.45
N ASP A 173 -9.78 -7.63 -22.63
CA ASP A 173 -10.29 -6.41 -23.22
C ASP A 173 -11.81 -6.37 -23.02
N ILE A 174 -12.31 -5.30 -22.41
CA ILE A 174 -13.74 -5.14 -22.07
C ILE A 174 -14.25 -3.87 -22.75
N ARG A 175 -15.30 -4.02 -23.55
CA ARG A 175 -16.03 -2.92 -24.19
C ARG A 175 -17.24 -2.57 -23.34
N VAL A 176 -17.34 -1.32 -22.90
CA VAL A 176 -18.42 -0.85 -22.03
C VAL A 176 -19.18 0.30 -22.66
N THR A 177 -20.45 0.45 -22.30
CA THR A 177 -21.22 1.66 -22.56
C THR A 177 -21.57 2.29 -21.21
N PRO A 178 -21.13 3.54 -20.95
CA PRO A 178 -21.51 4.25 -19.74
C PRO A 178 -23.00 4.58 -19.77
N PHE A 179 -23.63 4.65 -18.60
CA PHE A 179 -25.01 5.09 -18.46
C PHE A 179 -25.17 6.06 -17.29
N ALA A 180 -26.18 6.92 -17.38
CA ALA A 180 -26.46 7.93 -16.37
C ALA A 180 -27.09 7.29 -15.12
N LEU A 181 -26.38 7.37 -13.99
CA LEU A 181 -26.95 7.04 -12.69
C LEU A 181 -28.04 8.05 -12.27
N PRO A 182 -29.00 7.67 -11.42
CA PRO A 182 -29.94 8.62 -10.83
C PRO A 182 -29.20 9.64 -9.95
N ASN A 183 -29.76 10.86 -9.84
CA ASN A 183 -29.29 11.83 -8.85
C ASN A 183 -29.88 11.46 -7.49
N ASP A 184 -29.20 10.59 -6.75
CA ASP A 184 -29.63 10.13 -5.44
C ASP A 184 -28.44 10.04 -4.49
N LEU A 185 -28.51 10.71 -3.34
CA LEU A 185 -27.47 10.65 -2.32
C LEU A 185 -27.41 9.29 -1.61
N ALA A 186 -28.43 8.44 -1.73
CA ALA A 186 -28.47 7.12 -1.12
C ALA A 186 -27.44 6.13 -1.71
N ILE A 187 -26.97 6.38 -2.94
CA ILE A 187 -25.99 5.52 -3.62
C ILE A 187 -24.53 5.91 -3.36
N LEU A 188 -24.28 6.96 -2.57
CA LEU A 188 -22.93 7.39 -2.23
C LEU A 188 -22.12 6.23 -1.60
N PRO A 189 -20.83 6.09 -1.94
CA PRO A 189 -19.99 7.04 -2.68
C PRO A 189 -20.06 6.96 -4.22
N LEU A 190 -20.97 6.19 -4.82
CA LEU A 190 -21.09 6.12 -6.29
C LEU A 190 -21.59 7.46 -6.88
N PRO A 191 -21.15 7.84 -8.09
CA PRO A 191 -20.08 7.26 -8.91
C PRO A 191 -18.68 7.84 -8.63
N PHE A 192 -18.53 8.65 -7.57
CA PHE A 192 -17.27 9.34 -7.22
C PHE A 192 -16.18 8.35 -6.80
N PHE A 193 -16.57 7.28 -6.11
CA PHE A 193 -15.74 6.13 -5.85
C PHE A 193 -16.57 4.85 -5.96
N ASP A 194 -16.09 3.90 -6.77
CA ASP A 194 -16.69 2.58 -6.93
C ASP A 194 -15.68 1.53 -6.51
N ARG A 195 -16.03 0.71 -5.52
CA ARG A 195 -15.20 -0.41 -5.03
C ARG A 195 -14.99 -1.49 -6.08
N ARG A 196 -15.84 -1.53 -7.11
CA ARG A 196 -15.73 -2.43 -8.26
C ARG A 196 -14.74 -1.91 -9.30
N ASP A 197 -14.40 -0.61 -9.29
CA ASP A 197 -13.44 -0.10 -10.26
C ASP A 197 -12.02 -0.45 -9.85
N ASP A 198 -11.38 -1.24 -10.70
CA ASP A 198 -10.04 -1.73 -10.48
C ASP A 198 -8.92 -0.78 -10.99
N ARG A 199 -9.25 0.48 -11.27
CA ARG A 199 -8.32 1.48 -11.83
C ARG A 199 -7.93 2.55 -10.80
N ASP A 200 -6.96 3.39 -11.15
CA ASP A 200 -6.60 4.55 -10.34
C ASP A 200 -7.77 5.53 -10.26
N VAL A 201 -7.97 6.12 -9.08
CA VAL A 201 -9.03 7.10 -8.84
C VAL A 201 -8.49 8.48 -9.19
N ASN A 202 -9.16 9.17 -10.10
CA ASN A 202 -8.90 10.58 -10.40
C ASN A 202 -10.19 11.36 -10.17
N LEU A 203 -10.28 12.09 -9.06
CA LEU A 203 -11.49 12.77 -8.62
C LEU A 203 -11.22 14.26 -8.38
N PRO A 204 -11.51 15.13 -9.36
CA PRO A 204 -11.36 16.57 -9.23
C PRO A 204 -12.16 17.15 -8.05
N VAL A 205 -11.54 18.10 -7.34
CA VAL A 205 -12.14 18.88 -6.26
C VAL A 205 -12.18 20.34 -6.68
N VAL A 206 -13.37 20.87 -6.87
CA VAL A 206 -13.62 22.21 -7.40
C VAL A 206 -14.05 23.14 -6.27
N MET A 207 -13.44 24.32 -6.20
CA MET A 207 -13.71 25.35 -5.19
C MET A 207 -13.90 26.72 -5.87
N GLY A 208 -14.37 27.70 -5.10
CA GLY A 208 -14.33 29.10 -5.53
C GLY A 208 -12.91 29.64 -5.73
N ALA A 209 -12.77 30.85 -6.28
CA ALA A 209 -11.48 31.43 -6.66
C ALA A 209 -10.46 31.61 -5.52
N ALA A 210 -10.93 31.81 -4.29
CA ALA A 210 -10.09 31.98 -3.10
C ALA A 210 -10.69 31.18 -1.93
N PRO A 211 -10.39 29.86 -1.82
CA PRO A 211 -10.87 29.05 -0.71
C PRO A 211 -10.19 29.51 0.59
N ASP A 212 -10.98 29.63 1.66
CA ASP A 212 -10.45 29.87 3.00
C ASP A 212 -10.07 28.57 3.71
N ASN A 213 -9.43 28.69 4.88
CA ASN A 213 -8.93 27.54 5.65
C ASN A 213 -10.02 26.50 5.94
N ALA A 214 -11.21 26.95 6.34
CA ALA A 214 -12.32 26.04 6.62
C ALA A 214 -12.81 25.30 5.35
N THR A 215 -12.78 25.95 4.18
CA THR A 215 -13.06 25.30 2.89
C THR A 215 -11.98 24.27 2.54
N LEU A 216 -10.71 24.59 2.76
CA LEU A 216 -9.58 23.68 2.53
C LEU A 216 -9.61 22.47 3.47
N GLU A 217 -9.94 22.67 4.75
CA GLU A 217 -10.15 21.59 5.72
C GLU A 217 -11.29 20.66 5.28
N ALA A 218 -12.39 21.22 4.77
CA ALA A 218 -13.51 20.45 4.24
C ALA A 218 -13.10 19.66 2.99
N ALA A 219 -12.35 20.27 2.06
CA ALA A 219 -11.82 19.55 0.90
C ALA A 219 -10.88 18.41 1.31
N GLY A 220 -10.02 18.63 2.32
CA GLY A 220 -9.15 17.61 2.90
C GLY A 220 -9.90 16.43 3.52
N ALA A 221 -11.00 16.70 4.23
CA ALA A 221 -11.88 15.69 4.78
C ALA A 221 -12.56 14.85 3.67
N LEU A 222 -12.94 15.45 2.54
CA LEU A 222 -13.48 14.72 1.39
C LEU A 222 -12.42 13.83 0.71
N ALA A 223 -11.22 14.34 0.48
CA ALA A 223 -10.14 13.57 -0.14
C ALA A 223 -9.75 12.37 0.73
N SER A 224 -9.60 12.58 2.05
CA SER A 224 -9.31 11.52 3.02
C SER A 224 -10.48 10.53 3.20
N TRP A 225 -11.74 10.94 3.03
CA TRP A 225 -12.88 10.02 3.02
C TRP A 225 -12.84 9.04 1.84
N ILE A 226 -12.58 9.55 0.63
CA ILE A 226 -12.40 8.70 -0.56
C ILE A 226 -11.15 7.82 -0.40
N GLY A 227 -10.08 8.37 0.17
CA GLY A 227 -8.88 7.62 0.55
C GLY A 227 -9.18 6.48 1.53
N ALA A 228 -9.96 6.74 2.58
CA ALA A 228 -10.35 5.76 3.60
C ALA A 228 -11.25 4.64 3.04
N ALA A 229 -12.10 4.97 2.07
CA ALA A 229 -12.96 3.98 1.40
C ALA A 229 -12.16 3.00 0.51
N LYS A 230 -10.92 3.36 0.17
CA LYS A 230 -10.05 2.64 -0.74
C LYS A 230 -9.32 1.47 -0.07
N THR A 231 -9.08 0.42 -0.85
CA THR A 231 -8.19 -0.68 -0.48
C THR A 231 -6.80 -0.46 -1.07
N ARG A 232 -5.77 -0.72 -0.26
CA ARG A 232 -4.38 -0.20 -0.26
C ARG A 232 -3.50 -0.33 -1.53
N SER A 233 -4.04 -0.72 -2.69
CA SER A 233 -3.24 -1.21 -3.82
C SER A 233 -3.22 -0.32 -5.08
N ARG A 234 -3.81 0.90 -5.05
CA ARG A 234 -3.93 1.75 -6.25
C ARG A 234 -3.66 3.22 -5.95
N MET A 235 -3.47 4.09 -6.95
CA MET A 235 -3.22 5.53 -6.75
C MET A 235 -4.54 6.31 -6.71
N ALA A 236 -4.68 7.28 -5.80
CA ALA A 236 -5.82 8.20 -5.75
C ALA A 236 -5.28 9.61 -5.94
N SER A 237 -5.85 10.34 -6.88
CA SER A 237 -5.48 11.70 -7.20
C SER A 237 -6.70 12.61 -7.10
N PHE A 238 -6.49 13.78 -6.49
CA PHE A 238 -7.50 14.80 -6.24
C PHE A 238 -7.05 16.14 -6.84
N PRO A 239 -7.12 16.32 -8.17
CA PRO A 239 -6.79 17.60 -8.80
C PRO A 239 -7.70 18.71 -8.29
N ALA A 240 -7.12 19.80 -7.81
CA ALA A 240 -7.85 20.96 -7.36
C ALA A 240 -8.10 21.93 -8.52
N HIS A 241 -9.33 22.42 -8.65
CA HIS A 241 -9.71 23.46 -9.62
C HIS A 241 -10.35 24.64 -8.89
N PHE A 242 -10.03 25.85 -9.34
CA PHE A 242 -10.61 27.09 -8.82
C PHE A 242 -11.48 27.75 -9.89
N ASN A 243 -12.74 28.00 -9.55
CA ASN A 243 -13.71 28.69 -10.40
C ASN A 243 -13.93 28.07 -11.80
N GLU A 244 -13.57 26.80 -11.98
CA GLU A 244 -13.68 26.07 -13.25
C GLU A 244 -14.09 24.62 -13.00
N LEU A 245 -15.07 24.15 -13.75
CA LEU A 245 -15.46 22.73 -13.75
C LEU A 245 -14.58 21.93 -14.71
N PRO A 246 -14.26 20.67 -14.38
CA PRO A 246 -13.61 19.79 -15.35
C PRO A 246 -14.48 19.64 -16.61
N ALA A 247 -13.84 19.32 -17.74
CA ALA A 247 -14.55 19.23 -19.02
C ALA A 247 -15.62 18.13 -19.04
N LYS A 248 -15.38 17.01 -18.33
CA LYS A 248 -16.24 15.82 -18.26
C LYS A 248 -15.94 15.00 -17.00
N GLY A 249 -16.77 14.00 -16.72
CA GLY A 249 -16.59 13.06 -15.61
C GLY A 249 -17.18 13.53 -14.29
N ASN A 250 -16.76 12.87 -13.20
CA ASN A 250 -17.27 13.13 -11.86
C ASN A 250 -16.40 14.15 -11.11
N ALA A 251 -16.99 15.00 -10.27
CA ALA A 251 -16.23 15.92 -9.42
C ALA A 251 -16.95 16.26 -8.11
N LEU A 252 -16.15 16.62 -7.10
CA LEU A 252 -16.62 17.17 -5.83
C LEU A 252 -16.57 18.69 -5.92
N VAL A 253 -17.66 19.38 -5.63
CA VAL A 253 -17.78 20.84 -5.84
C VAL A 253 -18.16 21.50 -4.52
N LEU A 254 -17.31 22.40 -4.01
CA LEU A 254 -17.51 23.13 -2.76
C LEU A 254 -17.78 24.60 -3.07
N LEU A 255 -19.01 25.07 -2.80
CA LEU A 255 -19.42 26.46 -3.05
C LEU A 255 -20.05 27.07 -1.81
N LYS A 256 -19.80 28.36 -1.57
CA LYS A 256 -20.39 29.11 -0.46
C LYS A 256 -20.89 30.47 -0.90
N GLY A 257 -21.95 30.96 -0.25
CA GLY A 257 -22.48 32.30 -0.46
C GLY A 257 -23.94 32.40 -0.01
N GLU A 258 -24.43 33.62 0.16
CA GLU A 258 -25.81 33.88 0.61
C GLU A 258 -26.82 33.96 -0.56
N GLY A 259 -26.33 34.21 -1.77
CA GLY A 259 -27.14 34.30 -2.99
C GLY A 259 -27.04 33.06 -3.88
N PRO A 260 -27.68 33.08 -5.07
CA PRO A 260 -27.50 32.06 -6.09
C PRO A 260 -26.01 31.87 -6.43
N LEU A 261 -25.58 30.63 -6.58
CA LEU A 261 -24.18 30.28 -6.82
C LEU A 261 -24.02 29.88 -8.29
N GLN A 262 -23.01 30.44 -8.95
CA GLN A 262 -22.72 30.20 -10.36
C GLN A 262 -21.27 29.70 -10.49
N LEU A 263 -21.07 28.61 -11.22
CA LEU A 263 -19.76 28.07 -11.54
C LEU A 263 -19.78 27.54 -12.98
N GLY A 264 -19.34 28.36 -13.93
CA GLY A 264 -19.51 28.07 -15.35
C GLY A 264 -20.99 27.85 -15.70
N ALA A 265 -21.31 26.70 -16.29
CA ALA A 265 -22.68 26.30 -16.64
C ALA A 265 -23.50 25.77 -15.44
N LEU A 266 -22.86 25.48 -14.29
CA LEU A 266 -23.57 25.05 -13.09
C LEU A 266 -24.19 26.26 -12.39
N THR A 267 -25.52 26.21 -12.23
CA THR A 267 -26.30 27.22 -11.50
C THR A 267 -26.99 26.54 -10.34
N MET A 268 -26.75 27.03 -9.12
CA MET A 268 -27.34 26.50 -7.90
C MET A 268 -28.19 27.57 -7.21
N PRO A 269 -29.34 27.20 -6.61
CA PRO A 269 -30.12 28.13 -5.81
C PRO A 269 -29.33 28.60 -4.59
N ALA A 270 -29.76 29.71 -3.99
CA ALA A 270 -29.19 30.18 -2.74
C ALA A 270 -29.29 29.09 -1.65
N PRO A 271 -28.19 28.76 -0.96
CA PRO A 271 -28.19 27.70 0.03
C PRO A 271 -29.03 28.12 1.25
N LYS A 272 -29.96 27.26 1.66
CA LYS A 272 -30.77 27.46 2.87
C LYS A 272 -30.04 27.09 4.16
N GLY A 273 -28.86 26.48 4.03
CA GLY A 273 -28.02 25.97 5.11
C GLY A 273 -26.98 24.99 4.56
N PRO A 274 -26.35 24.17 5.42
CA PRO A 274 -25.45 23.09 5.01
C PRO A 274 -26.19 22.08 4.14
N THR A 275 -25.88 22.01 2.83
CA THR A 275 -26.66 21.22 1.87
C THR A 275 -25.75 20.40 0.98
N LEU A 276 -26.10 19.12 0.80
CA LEU A 276 -25.49 18.20 -0.16
C LEU A 276 -26.44 18.06 -1.35
N THR A 277 -25.96 18.18 -2.58
CA THR A 277 -26.76 17.97 -3.79
C THR A 277 -25.99 17.18 -4.83
N MET A 278 -26.58 16.10 -5.33
CA MET A 278 -26.05 15.36 -6.48
C MET A 278 -26.74 15.86 -7.75
N VAL A 279 -25.96 16.30 -8.74
CA VAL A 279 -26.47 16.75 -10.04
C VAL A 279 -25.71 16.08 -11.18
N THR A 280 -26.32 16.07 -12.36
CA THR A 280 -25.64 15.65 -13.58
C THR A 280 -24.65 16.73 -14.02
N HIS A 281 -23.48 16.33 -14.50
CA HIS A 281 -22.46 17.24 -14.99
C HIS A 281 -23.00 17.99 -16.23
N PRO A 282 -22.96 19.34 -16.28
CA PRO A 282 -23.58 20.12 -17.37
C PRO A 282 -23.03 19.78 -18.77
N ASN A 283 -21.75 19.44 -18.85
CA ASN A 283 -21.06 19.10 -20.11
C ASN A 283 -20.92 17.58 -20.34
N ASP A 284 -21.42 16.73 -19.44
CA ASP A 284 -21.29 15.27 -19.55
C ASP A 284 -22.54 14.57 -18.96
N PRO A 285 -23.43 14.00 -19.79
CA PRO A 285 -24.68 13.40 -19.31
C PRO A 285 -24.47 12.17 -18.41
N ASN A 286 -23.31 11.52 -18.49
CA ASN A 286 -22.97 10.36 -17.67
C ASN A 286 -22.14 10.75 -16.43
N GLY A 287 -21.58 11.96 -16.39
CA GLY A 287 -20.85 12.49 -15.25
C GLY A 287 -21.77 13.04 -14.16
N LYS A 288 -21.31 12.99 -12.90
CA LYS A 288 -22.01 13.53 -11.73
C LYS A 288 -21.16 14.54 -10.96
N LEU A 289 -21.81 15.55 -10.41
CA LEU A 289 -21.22 16.50 -9.49
C LEU A 289 -21.85 16.32 -8.11
N LEU A 290 -21.02 16.12 -7.08
CA LEU A 290 -21.47 16.24 -5.70
C LEU A 290 -21.22 17.68 -5.27
N VAL A 291 -22.28 18.48 -5.23
CA VAL A 291 -22.22 19.90 -4.89
C VAL A 291 -22.54 20.06 -3.40
N ILE A 292 -21.52 20.46 -2.64
CA ILE A 292 -21.63 20.80 -1.23
C ILE A 292 -21.73 22.31 -1.12
N THR A 293 -22.82 22.78 -0.52
CA THR A 293 -23.12 24.21 -0.39
C THR A 293 -23.42 24.63 1.04
N GLY A 294 -23.16 25.90 1.34
CA GLY A 294 -23.51 26.54 2.61
C GLY A 294 -23.45 28.05 2.49
N ARG A 295 -24.06 28.77 3.43
CA ARG A 295 -24.02 30.25 3.45
C ARG A 295 -22.61 30.77 3.73
N ASN A 296 -21.83 30.01 4.49
CA ASN A 296 -20.45 30.29 4.85
C ASN A 296 -19.65 28.98 4.97
N SER A 297 -18.35 29.11 5.22
CA SER A 297 -17.42 27.98 5.29
C SER A 297 -17.65 27.05 6.48
N ALA A 298 -18.25 27.55 7.57
CA ALA A 298 -18.60 26.72 8.72
C ALA A 298 -19.76 25.77 8.39
N GLU A 299 -20.77 26.26 7.66
CA GLU A 299 -21.86 25.41 7.15
C GLU A 299 -21.36 24.40 6.12
N LEU A 300 -20.46 24.84 5.24
CA LEU A 300 -19.82 23.97 4.25
C LEU A 300 -19.04 22.83 4.92
N LYS A 301 -18.23 23.14 5.95
CA LYS A 301 -17.52 22.13 6.76
C LYS A 301 -18.50 21.21 7.50
N LYS A 302 -19.62 21.74 8.01
CA LYS A 302 -20.68 20.94 8.64
C LYS A 302 -21.32 19.94 7.67
N ALA A 303 -21.60 20.36 6.43
CA ALA A 303 -22.15 19.47 5.40
C ALA A 303 -21.17 18.36 5.02
N VAL A 304 -19.87 18.69 4.88
CA VAL A 304 -18.83 17.69 4.64
C VAL A 304 -18.70 16.71 5.80
N ASN A 305 -18.64 17.19 7.04
CA ASN A 305 -18.50 16.32 8.20
C ASN A 305 -19.68 15.33 8.33
N ALA A 306 -20.91 15.76 8.02
CA ALA A 306 -22.07 14.88 7.97
C ALA A 306 -21.93 13.78 6.91
N LEU A 307 -21.40 14.12 5.72
CA LEU A 307 -21.17 13.18 4.64
C LEU A 307 -20.11 12.14 5.00
N VAL A 308 -18.95 12.58 5.49
CA VAL A 308 -17.76 11.71 5.60
C VAL A 308 -17.77 10.83 6.86
N VAL A 309 -18.39 11.29 7.95
CA VAL A 309 -18.54 10.51 9.19
C VAL A 309 -19.74 9.54 9.09
N GLY A 310 -20.72 9.87 8.25
CA GLY A 310 -21.94 9.09 8.12
C GLY A 310 -22.89 9.26 9.31
N GLY A 311 -23.88 8.37 9.40
CA GLY A 311 -24.89 8.36 10.47
C GLY A 311 -26.25 8.95 10.10
N GLN A 312 -26.37 9.63 8.95
CA GLN A 312 -27.64 10.08 8.38
C GLN A 312 -27.98 9.33 7.10
N SER A 313 -29.23 8.92 6.98
CA SER A 313 -29.77 8.41 5.71
C SER A 313 -29.97 9.59 4.77
N LEU A 314 -29.07 9.74 3.79
CA LEU A 314 -29.19 10.72 2.72
C LEU A 314 -30.03 10.08 1.61
N VAL A 315 -31.14 10.72 1.23
CA VAL A 315 -32.07 10.20 0.21
C VAL A 315 -32.46 11.32 -0.75
N GLY A 316 -32.57 10.99 -2.03
CA GLY A 316 -32.95 11.91 -3.08
C GLY A 316 -31.77 12.76 -3.58
N SER A 317 -32.05 13.68 -4.50
CA SER A 317 -31.00 14.46 -5.17
C SER A 317 -30.37 15.55 -4.31
N SER A 318 -31.03 15.97 -3.22
CA SER A 318 -30.56 17.04 -2.33
C SER A 318 -30.98 16.77 -0.89
N ALA A 319 -30.07 17.01 0.05
CA ALA A 319 -30.30 16.83 1.48
C ALA A 319 -29.77 18.05 2.27
N LEU A 320 -30.63 18.62 3.11
CA LEU A 320 -30.27 19.66 4.08
C LEU A 320 -29.81 18.99 5.38
N ILE A 321 -28.64 19.37 5.88
CA ILE A 321 -28.06 18.79 7.09
C ILE A 321 -28.48 19.61 8.30
N GLU A 322 -29.48 19.11 9.03
CA GLU A 322 -30.02 19.78 10.21
C GLU A 322 -29.12 19.60 11.44
N ARG A 323 -28.69 18.35 11.70
CA ARG A 323 -27.83 17.98 12.83
C ARG A 323 -26.52 17.36 12.35
N VAL A 324 -25.46 17.59 13.11
CA VAL A 324 -24.22 16.80 13.03
C VAL A 324 -23.88 16.49 14.46
N ASP A 325 -23.85 15.21 14.81
CA ASP A 325 -23.43 14.81 16.15
C ASP A 325 -21.99 15.26 16.35
N MET A 326 -21.70 15.83 17.53
CA MET A 326 -20.34 16.25 17.86
C MET A 326 -19.44 15.02 17.82
N LEU A 327 -18.39 15.10 17.00
CA LEU A 327 -17.39 14.04 16.89
C LEU A 327 -16.67 13.92 18.23
N ALA A 328 -16.73 12.73 18.82
CA ALA A 328 -15.95 12.45 20.02
C ALA A 328 -14.44 12.56 19.69
N PRO A 329 -13.62 13.15 20.58
CA PRO A 329 -12.19 13.19 20.39
C PRO A 329 -11.61 11.78 20.20
N ARG A 330 -10.76 11.63 19.18
CA ARG A 330 -10.09 10.36 18.86
C ARG A 330 -8.99 10.05 19.87
N LYS A 331 -8.66 8.77 19.99
CA LYS A 331 -7.56 8.27 20.82
C LYS A 331 -6.36 7.88 19.95
N PRO A 332 -5.13 7.93 20.48
CA PRO A 332 -3.96 7.46 19.75
C PRO A 332 -4.13 6.00 19.30
N TYR A 333 -3.72 5.69 18.07
CA TYR A 333 -3.72 4.34 17.48
C TYR A 333 -5.12 3.72 17.31
N ASP A 334 -6.19 4.52 17.36
CA ASP A 334 -7.58 4.06 17.16
C ASP A 334 -8.01 3.99 15.69
N ALA A 335 -7.05 4.03 14.77
CA ALA A 335 -7.29 4.02 13.33
C ALA A 335 -7.89 2.68 12.87
N PRO A 336 -9.07 2.66 12.22
CA PRO A 336 -9.73 1.42 11.79
C PRO A 336 -8.88 0.48 10.92
N ASN A 337 -7.98 1.03 10.10
CA ASN A 337 -7.11 0.23 9.24
C ASN A 337 -5.82 -0.25 9.93
N TRP A 338 -5.55 0.14 11.17
CA TRP A 338 -4.42 -0.35 11.96
C TRP A 338 -4.87 -1.45 12.91
N LEU A 339 -3.97 -2.39 13.18
CA LEU A 339 -4.18 -3.43 14.18
C LEU A 339 -4.14 -2.77 15.58
N PRO A 340 -5.17 -3.00 16.42
CA PRO A 340 -5.14 -2.55 17.80
C PRO A 340 -3.94 -3.10 18.57
N SER A 341 -3.25 -2.24 19.30
CA SER A 341 -2.13 -2.59 20.18
C SER A 341 -2.50 -2.56 21.66
N ASP A 342 -3.78 -2.47 22.00
CA ASP A 342 -4.27 -2.39 23.39
C ASP A 342 -4.93 -3.70 23.87
N ARG A 343 -5.11 -4.69 22.99
CA ARG A 343 -5.75 -5.98 23.30
C ARG A 343 -5.34 -7.10 22.32
N PRO A 344 -5.59 -8.37 22.68
CA PRO A 344 -5.58 -9.47 21.72
C PRO A 344 -6.64 -9.30 20.62
N ILE A 345 -6.26 -9.61 19.39
CA ILE A 345 -7.10 -9.54 18.18
C ILE A 345 -7.36 -10.94 17.67
N LYS A 346 -8.62 -11.24 17.32
CA LYS A 346 -8.97 -12.51 16.67
C LYS A 346 -8.74 -12.46 15.15
N LEU A 347 -8.31 -13.57 14.55
CA LEU A 347 -8.13 -13.63 13.09
C LEU A 347 -9.47 -13.43 12.34
N GLY A 348 -10.60 -13.82 12.95
CA GLY A 348 -11.94 -13.54 12.44
C GLY A 348 -12.34 -12.06 12.39
N GLU A 349 -11.64 -11.18 13.12
CA GLU A 349 -11.82 -9.72 13.02
C GLU A 349 -11.11 -9.16 11.77
N LEU A 350 -10.07 -9.83 11.30
CA LEU A 350 -9.23 -9.37 10.19
C LEU A 350 -9.71 -9.90 8.83
N MET A 351 -10.32 -11.09 8.82
CA MET A 351 -10.81 -11.74 7.61
C MET A 351 -12.09 -12.52 7.85
N PRO A 352 -12.98 -12.58 6.84
CA PRO A 352 -14.21 -13.36 6.95
C PRO A 352 -13.90 -14.86 7.04
N ALA A 353 -14.68 -15.59 7.84
CA ALA A 353 -14.44 -16.99 8.16
C ALA A 353 -14.38 -17.92 6.93
N ASN A 354 -15.09 -17.59 5.84
CA ASN A 354 -15.05 -18.39 4.61
C ASN A 354 -13.67 -18.37 3.93
N LYS A 355 -12.86 -17.31 4.13
CA LYS A 355 -11.48 -17.20 3.62
C LYS A 355 -10.43 -17.86 4.53
N LEU A 356 -10.85 -18.40 5.67
CA LEU A 356 -9.98 -19.17 6.59
C LEU A 356 -10.06 -20.68 6.33
N ASN A 357 -10.67 -21.11 5.23
CA ASN A 357 -10.81 -22.51 4.85
C ASN A 357 -10.13 -22.77 3.51
N VAL A 358 -9.56 -23.97 3.36
CA VAL A 358 -8.91 -24.45 2.16
C VAL A 358 -9.25 -25.91 1.88
N SER A 359 -9.14 -26.31 0.61
CA SER A 359 -9.39 -27.67 0.13
C SER A 359 -8.27 -28.17 -0.78
N GLY A 360 -8.09 -29.49 -0.81
CA GLY A 360 -7.10 -30.17 -1.64
C GLY A 360 -5.82 -30.54 -0.88
N TYR A 361 -4.91 -31.21 -1.58
CA TYR A 361 -3.67 -31.73 -0.99
C TYR A 361 -2.56 -30.68 -0.87
N ASP A 362 -2.54 -29.71 -1.78
CA ASP A 362 -1.60 -28.58 -1.75
C ASP A 362 -2.38 -27.28 -2.00
N PRO A 363 -3.25 -26.88 -1.06
CA PRO A 363 -3.97 -25.64 -1.17
C PRO A 363 -3.02 -24.43 -1.15
N GLY A 364 -3.48 -23.32 -1.73
CA GLY A 364 -2.80 -22.04 -1.60
C GLY A 364 -2.79 -21.50 -0.17
N ASP A 365 -1.98 -20.46 0.06
CA ASP A 365 -1.82 -19.82 1.37
C ASP A 365 -3.12 -19.11 1.82
N ILE A 366 -3.52 -19.35 3.07
CA ILE A 366 -4.44 -18.45 3.78
C ILE A 366 -3.62 -17.23 4.22
N THR A 367 -3.83 -16.10 3.53
CA THR A 367 -3.05 -14.87 3.74
C THR A 367 -3.84 -13.87 4.56
N VAL A 368 -3.47 -13.70 5.84
CA VAL A 368 -4.03 -12.68 6.74
C VAL A 368 -3.23 -11.39 6.65
N PRO A 369 -3.82 -10.26 6.23
CA PRO A 369 -3.15 -8.98 6.18
C PRO A 369 -2.95 -8.42 7.60
N LEU A 370 -1.73 -8.01 7.92
CA LEU A 370 -1.36 -7.37 9.17
C LEU A 370 -0.93 -5.93 8.91
N ASN A 371 -1.70 -4.97 9.41
CA ASN A 371 -1.45 -3.55 9.26
C ASN A 371 -1.01 -2.97 10.60
N LEU A 372 0.27 -2.99 10.89
CA LEU A 372 0.77 -2.59 12.20
C LEU A 372 0.86 -1.07 12.34
N PRO A 373 0.68 -0.51 13.54
CA PRO A 373 1.16 0.82 13.86
C PRO A 373 2.67 0.92 13.57
N PRO A 374 3.14 2.01 12.95
CA PRO A 374 4.53 2.12 12.49
C PRO A 374 5.56 2.16 13.62
N ASP A 375 5.16 2.60 14.81
CA ASP A 375 6.04 2.90 15.94
C ASP A 375 6.06 1.81 17.01
N LEU A 376 5.56 0.60 16.71
CA LEU A 376 5.70 -0.55 17.60
C LEU A 376 7.18 -0.87 17.85
N PHE A 377 7.61 -0.78 19.10
CA PHE A 377 9.00 -0.91 19.49
C PHE A 377 9.35 -2.35 19.86
N SER A 378 10.16 -3.02 19.03
CA SER A 378 10.44 -4.46 19.14
C SER A 378 11.86 -4.83 19.64
N TRP A 379 12.54 -3.93 20.35
CA TRP A 379 13.93 -4.19 20.78
C TRP A 379 13.99 -5.26 21.88
N ARG A 380 14.66 -6.38 21.58
CA ARG A 380 14.84 -7.54 22.48
C ARG A 380 13.51 -8.18 22.96
N GLU A 381 12.49 -8.15 22.12
CA GLU A 381 11.23 -8.84 22.37
C GLU A 381 11.26 -10.27 21.83
N ASP A 382 10.62 -11.20 22.54
CA ASP A 382 10.54 -12.63 22.17
C ASP A 382 9.66 -12.88 20.93
N GLY A 383 8.84 -11.89 20.56
CA GLY A 383 7.94 -11.92 19.41
C GLY A 383 6.47 -11.80 19.82
N VAL A 384 5.60 -11.58 18.84
CA VAL A 384 4.16 -11.46 19.07
C VAL A 384 3.56 -12.85 19.23
N PRO A 385 2.87 -13.16 20.34
CA PRO A 385 2.24 -14.44 20.53
C PRO A 385 1.05 -14.61 19.57
N LEU A 386 1.12 -15.65 18.75
CA LEU A 386 0.04 -16.18 17.92
C LEU A 386 -0.46 -17.48 18.57
N ASN A 387 -1.72 -17.46 19.02
CA ASN A 387 -2.43 -18.67 19.42
C ASN A 387 -3.28 -19.16 18.23
N LEU A 388 -2.74 -20.14 17.51
CA LEU A 388 -3.35 -20.67 16.30
C LEU A 388 -4.21 -21.89 16.64
N LYS A 389 -5.51 -21.77 16.42
CA LYS A 389 -6.47 -22.87 16.50
C LYS A 389 -6.81 -23.31 15.09
N TYR A 390 -6.60 -24.57 14.78
CA TYR A 390 -6.76 -25.07 13.42
C TYR A 390 -7.40 -26.45 13.39
N ARG A 391 -8.05 -26.77 12.28
CA ARG A 391 -8.64 -28.08 12.01
C ARG A 391 -8.17 -28.61 10.67
N TYR A 392 -8.16 -29.93 10.55
CA TYR A 392 -7.80 -30.60 9.31
C TYR A 392 -8.49 -31.96 9.20
N THR A 393 -8.62 -32.46 7.98
CA THR A 393 -9.04 -33.84 7.72
C THR A 393 -7.83 -34.76 7.88
N PRO A 394 -7.81 -35.69 8.86
CA PRO A 394 -6.68 -36.58 9.03
C PRO A 394 -6.66 -37.63 7.91
N GLN A 395 -5.48 -37.89 7.35
CA GLN A 395 -5.28 -38.98 6.41
C GLN A 395 -5.14 -40.30 7.16
N GLU A 396 -5.48 -41.44 6.54
CA GLU A 396 -5.22 -42.77 7.13
C GLU A 396 -3.72 -42.95 7.44
N ARG A 397 -2.88 -42.61 6.46
CA ARG A 397 -1.42 -42.60 6.55
C ARG A 397 -0.88 -41.29 5.99
N SER A 398 0.16 -40.78 6.62
CA SER A 398 0.91 -39.59 6.18
C SER A 398 2.28 -39.59 6.84
N ASN A 399 3.32 -39.26 6.07
CA ASN A 399 4.66 -39.08 6.62
C ASN A 399 5.00 -37.60 6.82
N ASN A 400 4.56 -36.73 5.89
CA ASN A 400 5.05 -35.35 5.81
C ASN A 400 3.95 -34.27 5.76
N SER A 401 2.70 -34.57 6.15
CA SER A 401 1.66 -33.55 6.25
C SER A 401 1.96 -32.54 7.35
N SER A 402 1.86 -31.25 7.05
CA SER A 402 2.13 -30.15 7.98
C SER A 402 1.29 -28.91 7.71
N ILE A 403 1.09 -28.09 8.73
CA ILE A 403 0.66 -26.70 8.59
C ILE A 403 1.87 -25.80 8.82
N MET A 404 2.14 -24.93 7.84
CA MET A 404 3.23 -23.97 7.85
C MET A 404 2.71 -22.60 8.24
N VAL A 405 3.40 -21.95 9.18
CA VAL A 405 3.16 -20.57 9.60
C VAL A 405 4.33 -19.73 9.13
N SER A 406 4.05 -18.79 8.23
CA SER A 406 5.03 -17.90 7.63
C SER A 406 4.64 -16.44 7.84
N LEU A 407 5.63 -15.57 7.96
CA LEU A 407 5.45 -14.12 8.03
C LEU A 407 6.29 -13.47 6.93
N ASN A 408 5.66 -12.72 6.03
CA ASN A 408 6.32 -12.11 4.88
C ASN A 408 7.19 -13.11 4.09
N ASP A 409 6.61 -14.26 3.73
CA ASP A 409 7.25 -15.39 3.04
C ASP A 409 8.37 -16.11 3.81
N THR A 410 8.67 -15.70 5.04
CA THR A 410 9.65 -16.36 5.90
C THR A 410 8.96 -17.39 6.77
N LEU A 411 9.33 -18.67 6.62
CA LEU A 411 8.80 -19.76 7.46
C LEU A 411 9.23 -19.57 8.91
N ILE A 412 8.25 -19.46 9.81
CA ILE A 412 8.48 -19.32 11.26
C ILE A 412 8.40 -20.69 11.94
N LYS A 413 7.36 -21.47 11.61
CA LYS A 413 7.12 -22.78 12.22
C LYS A 413 6.36 -23.70 11.27
N ALA A 414 6.67 -24.99 11.31
CA ALA A 414 5.88 -26.04 10.69
C ALA A 414 5.39 -27.00 11.77
N GLU A 415 4.08 -27.17 11.89
CA GLU A 415 3.46 -28.11 12.81
C GLU A 415 3.01 -29.36 12.05
N PRO A 416 3.36 -30.57 12.49
CA PRO A 416 2.91 -31.79 11.82
C PRO A 416 1.40 -31.95 11.93
N LEU A 417 0.80 -32.54 10.90
CA LEU A 417 -0.60 -32.97 10.85
C LEU A 417 -0.64 -34.51 10.96
N PRO A 418 -0.77 -35.08 12.17
CA PRO A 418 -0.81 -36.52 12.36
C PRO A 418 -1.94 -37.20 11.59
N SER A 419 -1.62 -38.36 11.01
CA SER A 419 -2.59 -39.29 10.42
C SER A 419 -3.35 -40.08 11.48
N ILE A 420 -4.41 -40.78 11.05
CA ILE A 420 -5.18 -41.70 11.88
C ILE A 420 -4.27 -42.79 12.44
N ASP A 421 -3.39 -43.42 11.65
CA ASP A 421 -2.44 -44.44 12.14
C ASP A 421 -1.49 -43.92 13.25
N ASN A 422 -1.20 -42.61 13.25
CA ASN A 422 -0.34 -41.96 14.25
C ASN A 422 -1.13 -41.45 15.47
N LEU A 423 -2.47 -41.45 15.42
CA LEU A 423 -3.37 -41.00 16.49
C LEU A 423 -4.18 -42.20 17.01
N SER A 424 -4.03 -42.57 18.28
CA SER A 424 -4.85 -43.66 18.83
C SER A 424 -6.37 -43.36 18.69
N ASN A 425 -7.20 -44.38 18.47
CA ASN A 425 -8.67 -44.21 18.30
C ASN A 425 -9.33 -43.41 19.44
N SER A 426 -8.83 -43.56 20.67
CA SER A 426 -9.33 -42.80 21.84
C SER A 426 -8.99 -41.31 21.80
N ILE A 427 -7.85 -40.95 21.21
CA ILE A 427 -7.41 -39.56 21.01
C ILE A 427 -8.17 -38.97 19.81
N LEU A 428 -8.30 -39.73 18.72
CA LEU A 428 -9.07 -39.33 17.55
C LEU A 428 -10.51 -38.98 17.91
N ALA A 429 -11.21 -39.84 18.66
CA ALA A 429 -12.59 -39.60 19.10
C ALA A 429 -12.73 -38.33 19.98
N ARG A 430 -11.74 -38.03 20.81
CA ARG A 430 -11.72 -36.80 21.64
C ARG A 430 -11.46 -35.55 20.81
N LEU A 431 -10.57 -35.60 19.82
CA LEU A 431 -10.19 -34.45 19.01
C LEU A 431 -11.18 -34.14 17.88
N THR A 432 -11.93 -35.15 17.44
CA THR A 432 -12.98 -35.01 16.43
C THR A 432 -14.32 -34.60 17.02
N GLY A 433 -14.60 -34.96 18.28
CA GLY A 433 -15.90 -34.70 18.91
C GLY A 433 -17.08 -35.31 18.16
N GLY A 434 -16.84 -36.34 17.33
CA GLY A 434 -17.85 -36.97 16.46
C GLY A 434 -17.90 -36.46 15.01
N ASN A 435 -16.98 -35.58 14.59
CA ASN A 435 -16.87 -35.06 13.22
C ASN A 435 -15.71 -35.71 12.42
N ASP A 436 -15.61 -35.42 11.12
CA ASP A 436 -14.54 -35.95 10.26
C ASP A 436 -13.22 -35.14 10.31
N THR A 437 -13.12 -34.12 11.16
CA THR A 437 -11.95 -33.23 11.26
C THR A 437 -11.34 -33.22 12.66
N VAL A 438 -10.02 -33.19 12.74
CA VAL A 438 -9.26 -33.09 13.99
C VAL A 438 -9.00 -31.63 14.32
N SER A 439 -9.32 -31.20 15.55
CA SER A 439 -9.00 -29.85 16.05
C SER A 439 -7.70 -29.85 16.86
N ARG A 440 -6.84 -28.85 16.65
CA ARG A 440 -5.57 -28.67 17.37
C ARG A 440 -5.27 -27.19 17.62
N GLU A 441 -4.35 -26.95 18.55
CA GLU A 441 -3.83 -25.62 18.87
C GLU A 441 -2.30 -25.60 18.73
N ALA A 442 -1.74 -24.47 18.34
CA ALA A 442 -0.31 -24.22 18.27
C ALA A 442 0.02 -22.81 18.77
N HIS A 443 1.06 -22.71 19.59
CA HIS A 443 1.61 -21.43 20.03
C HIS A 443 2.87 -21.12 19.22
N VAL A 444 2.89 -19.94 18.61
CA VAL A 444 3.98 -19.45 17.75
C VAL A 444 4.28 -18.01 18.15
N TYR A 445 5.56 -17.64 18.21
CA TYR A 445 5.98 -16.25 18.38
C TYR A 445 6.41 -15.69 17.03
N LEU A 446 5.78 -14.59 16.61
CA LEU A 446 6.08 -13.93 15.35
C LEU A 446 7.12 -12.83 15.58
N PRO A 447 8.30 -12.88 14.92
CA PRO A 447 9.35 -11.89 15.12
C PRO A 447 8.97 -10.55 14.45
N LEU A 448 8.92 -9.44 15.22
CA LEU A 448 8.61 -8.10 14.70
C LEU A 448 9.80 -7.28 14.20
N ASN A 449 11.02 -7.73 14.49
CA ASN A 449 12.28 -7.02 14.21
C ASN A 449 12.56 -6.73 12.72
N SER A 450 11.80 -7.32 11.80
CA SER A 450 11.93 -7.17 10.33
C SER A 450 10.59 -6.93 9.63
N VAL A 451 9.56 -6.58 10.39
CA VAL A 451 8.18 -6.53 9.91
C VAL A 451 7.87 -5.13 9.41
N ALA A 452 7.55 -5.03 8.13
CA ALA A 452 7.08 -3.79 7.54
C ALA A 452 5.69 -3.43 8.09
N LEU A 453 5.33 -2.14 8.02
CA LEU A 453 4.00 -1.62 8.38
C LEU A 453 2.87 -2.50 7.84
N GLN A 454 3.04 -2.96 6.60
CA GLN A 454 2.17 -3.93 5.95
C GLN A 454 2.90 -5.26 5.89
N SER A 455 2.35 -6.24 6.60
CA SER A 455 2.88 -7.57 6.64
C SER A 455 1.79 -8.60 6.37
N ARG A 456 2.19 -9.81 6.01
CA ARG A 456 1.27 -10.91 5.71
C ARG A 456 1.61 -12.11 6.56
N LEU A 457 0.63 -12.55 7.35
CA LEU A 457 0.67 -13.86 8.00
C LEU A 457 0.10 -14.89 7.02
N GLN A 458 0.95 -15.82 6.60
CA GLN A 458 0.61 -16.87 5.66
C GLN A 458 0.50 -18.20 6.41
N LEU A 459 -0.65 -18.84 6.30
CA LEU A 459 -0.93 -20.14 6.88
C LEU A 459 -1.19 -21.12 5.74
N ARG A 460 -0.32 -22.10 5.56
CA ARG A 460 -0.40 -23.06 4.44
C ARG A 460 -0.55 -24.47 4.96
N TYR A 461 -1.55 -25.18 4.47
CA TYR A 461 -1.67 -26.62 4.67
C TYR A 461 -0.92 -27.35 3.57
N MET A 462 -0.16 -28.36 3.94
CA MET A 462 0.46 -29.30 3.01
C MET A 462 0.08 -30.70 3.45
N PHE A 463 -0.71 -31.39 2.63
CA PHE A 463 -1.07 -32.79 2.85
C PHE A 463 -0.20 -33.69 1.98
N ASP A 464 0.28 -34.78 2.57
CA ASP A 464 1.15 -35.74 1.92
C ASP A 464 0.39 -36.47 0.82
N TYR A 465 1.09 -36.80 -0.27
CA TYR A 465 0.54 -37.58 -1.37
C TYR A 465 1.24 -38.93 -1.43
N LEU A 466 0.54 -39.96 -0.93
CA LEU A 466 1.06 -41.33 -0.91
C LEU A 466 0.85 -42.00 -2.27
N LYS A 467 1.95 -42.39 -2.91
CA LYS A 467 1.91 -43.23 -4.12
C LYS A 467 1.60 -44.67 -3.74
N GLN A 468 0.51 -45.23 -4.27
CA GLN A 468 0.06 -46.60 -4.04
C GLN A 468 0.38 -47.56 -5.20
N GLY A 469 1.13 -47.09 -6.21
CA GLY A 469 1.52 -47.87 -7.38
C GLY A 469 0.68 -47.53 -8.62
N GLU A 470 0.93 -48.22 -9.73
CA GLU A 470 0.19 -47.97 -10.98
C GLU A 470 -1.32 -48.20 -10.78
N CYS A 471 -2.14 -47.23 -11.18
CA CYS A 471 -3.60 -47.26 -11.09
C CYS A 471 -4.21 -47.27 -9.67
N GLY A 472 -3.41 -47.26 -8.59
CA GLY A 472 -3.89 -47.14 -7.20
C GLY A 472 -4.04 -45.70 -6.72
N ASP A 473 -3.47 -44.76 -7.46
CA ASP A 473 -3.39 -43.34 -7.16
C ASP A 473 -4.70 -42.61 -7.53
N ILE A 474 -5.74 -42.78 -6.71
CA ILE A 474 -7.00 -42.04 -6.84
C ILE A 474 -6.92 -40.77 -5.98
N ILE A 475 -6.88 -39.59 -6.62
CA ILE A 475 -7.04 -38.32 -5.89
C ILE A 475 -8.51 -38.17 -5.50
N ILE A 476 -8.81 -38.39 -4.23
CA ILE A 476 -10.09 -38.00 -3.64
C ILE A 476 -9.91 -36.60 -3.04
N ASP A 477 -10.58 -35.58 -3.58
CA ASP A 477 -10.52 -34.23 -3.02
C ASP A 477 -11.43 -34.08 -1.78
N ASN A 478 -11.08 -34.80 -0.72
CA ASN A 478 -11.71 -34.70 0.60
C ASN A 478 -10.80 -34.03 1.64
N MET A 479 -9.59 -33.61 1.27
CA MET A 479 -8.70 -32.91 2.18
C MET A 479 -9.21 -31.50 2.44
N ARG A 480 -9.48 -31.19 3.70
CA ARG A 480 -9.91 -29.86 4.16
C ARG A 480 -9.01 -29.38 5.27
N GLY A 481 -8.65 -28.10 5.23
CA GLY A 481 -7.97 -27.37 6.29
C GLY A 481 -8.77 -26.12 6.65
N SER A 482 -8.86 -25.79 7.94
CA SER A 482 -9.54 -24.57 8.39
C SER A 482 -8.85 -23.96 9.60
N ILE A 483 -8.68 -22.64 9.60
CA ILE A 483 -8.24 -21.88 10.76
C ILE A 483 -9.46 -21.39 11.52
N ASP A 484 -9.51 -21.64 12.83
CA ASP A 484 -10.60 -21.17 13.66
C ASP A 484 -10.53 -19.63 13.75
N PRO A 485 -11.63 -18.90 13.48
CA PRO A 485 -11.67 -17.45 13.59
C PRO A 485 -11.29 -16.93 14.99
N GLU A 486 -11.40 -17.76 16.03
CA GLU A 486 -11.04 -17.47 17.42
C GLU A 486 -9.53 -17.59 17.71
N SER A 487 -8.70 -17.90 16.71
CA SER A 487 -7.24 -17.78 16.81
C SER A 487 -6.86 -16.33 17.11
N THR A 488 -5.89 -16.09 18.00
CA THR A 488 -5.56 -14.74 18.49
C THR A 488 -4.13 -14.32 18.22
N LEU A 489 -3.94 -13.03 17.96
CA LEU A 489 -2.66 -12.34 17.83
C LEU A 489 -2.64 -11.15 18.80
N ASP A 490 -1.62 -11.02 19.65
CA ASP A 490 -1.63 -10.04 20.74
C ASP A 490 -0.41 -9.11 20.74
N PHE A 491 -0.65 -7.83 20.44
CA PHE A 491 0.37 -6.77 20.42
C PHE A 491 0.38 -5.93 21.71
N SER A 492 -0.45 -6.24 22.71
CA SER A 492 -0.64 -5.40 23.90
C SER A 492 0.60 -5.25 24.79
N GLY A 493 1.60 -6.14 24.63
CA GLY A 493 2.89 -6.04 25.32
C GLY A 493 3.89 -5.06 24.69
N TYR A 494 3.58 -4.47 23.54
CA TYR A 494 4.51 -3.60 22.81
C TYR A 494 4.31 -2.13 23.13
N ASP A 495 5.42 -1.43 23.39
CA ASP A 495 5.43 0.03 23.55
C ASP A 495 5.43 0.73 22.19
N HIS A 496 4.95 1.97 22.16
CA HIS A 496 5.00 2.83 20.98
C HIS A 496 6.15 3.83 21.10
N PHE A 497 7.23 3.60 20.37
CA PHE A 497 8.41 4.45 20.38
C PHE A 497 9.21 4.34 19.10
N MET A 498 9.43 5.46 18.42
CA MET A 498 10.14 5.51 17.14
C MET A 498 11.08 6.70 17.04
N ALA A 499 12.23 6.47 16.40
CA ALA A 499 13.19 7.49 16.04
C ALA A 499 12.73 8.27 14.80
N MET A 500 12.80 9.59 14.88
CA MET A 500 12.32 10.55 13.89
C MET A 500 13.40 11.60 13.60
N PRO A 501 13.38 12.27 12.44
CA PRO A 501 12.43 12.15 11.34
C PRO A 501 12.60 10.87 10.49
N ASN A 502 11.51 10.36 9.94
CA ASN A 502 11.53 9.21 9.03
C ASN A 502 10.51 9.39 7.90
N LEU A 503 10.99 9.83 6.74
CA LEU A 503 10.21 10.08 5.53
C LEU A 503 9.68 8.79 4.89
N GLY A 504 10.30 7.63 5.18
CA GLY A 504 9.76 6.34 4.77
C GLY A 504 8.49 6.00 5.52
N VAL A 505 8.49 6.21 6.84
CA VAL A 505 7.31 6.03 7.69
C VAL A 505 6.22 7.06 7.37
N PHE A 506 6.60 8.32 7.13
CA PHE A 506 5.68 9.36 6.62
C PHE A 506 5.05 8.95 5.30
N LYS A 507 5.86 8.44 4.35
CA LYS A 507 5.36 7.92 3.08
C LYS A 507 4.38 6.78 3.33
N ASP A 508 4.74 5.75 4.09
CA ASP A 508 3.95 4.52 4.14
C ASP A 508 2.70 4.61 5.00
N SER A 509 2.73 5.41 6.07
CA SER A 509 1.65 5.46 7.05
C SER A 509 1.12 6.86 7.35
N GLY A 510 1.81 7.92 6.92
CA GLY A 510 1.54 9.29 7.33
C GLY A 510 1.94 9.61 8.77
N PHE A 511 2.65 8.72 9.47
CA PHE A 511 3.03 8.96 10.86
C PHE A 511 4.11 10.05 10.98
N PRO A 512 4.05 10.93 12.00
CA PRO A 512 3.16 10.89 13.17
C PRO A 512 1.83 11.63 13.00
N PHE A 513 1.56 12.22 11.84
CA PHE A 513 0.31 12.95 11.56
C PHE A 513 -0.94 12.06 11.70
N THR A 514 -0.79 10.77 11.41
CA THR A 514 -1.84 9.74 11.49
C THR A 514 -1.95 9.05 12.85
N ARG A 515 -1.20 9.50 13.88
CA ARG A 515 -1.29 8.94 15.25
C ARG A 515 -2.73 8.99 15.79
N LEU A 516 -3.47 10.04 15.45
CA LEU A 516 -4.93 10.13 15.65
C LEU A 516 -5.61 9.98 14.30
N ALA A 517 -6.61 9.11 14.20
CA ALA A 517 -7.21 8.74 12.91
C ALA A 517 -7.88 9.91 12.17
N ASP A 518 -8.34 10.93 12.91
CA ASP A 518 -8.99 12.14 12.36
C ASP A 518 -8.02 13.30 12.09
N LEU A 519 -6.72 13.10 12.36
CA LEU A 519 -5.65 14.10 12.21
C LEU A 519 -5.86 15.36 13.06
N SER A 520 -6.59 15.28 14.17
CA SER A 520 -6.86 16.42 15.08
C SER A 520 -5.59 17.12 15.61
N GLN A 521 -4.47 16.39 15.68
CA GLN A 521 -3.16 16.91 16.05
C GLN A 521 -2.27 17.28 14.86
N THR A 522 -2.84 17.44 13.66
CA THR A 522 -2.12 17.89 12.47
C THR A 522 -2.51 19.32 12.11
N ALA A 523 -1.51 20.14 11.79
CA ALA A 523 -1.67 21.44 11.15
C ALA A 523 -1.04 21.41 9.77
N VAL A 524 -1.76 21.89 8.75
CA VAL A 524 -1.23 22.08 7.40
C VAL A 524 -1.04 23.56 7.14
N VAL A 525 0.17 23.94 6.76
CA VAL A 525 0.52 25.30 6.40
C VAL A 525 0.60 25.43 4.89
N LEU A 526 -0.25 26.29 4.34
CA LEU A 526 -0.25 26.68 2.93
C LEU A 526 0.19 28.14 2.79
N ALA A 527 0.52 28.55 1.57
CA ALA A 527 0.73 29.95 1.25
C ALA A 527 -0.56 30.77 1.46
N ASP A 528 -0.45 32.09 1.58
CA ASP A 528 -1.62 32.98 1.73
C ASP A 528 -2.55 32.91 0.51
N GLN A 529 -1.98 32.65 -0.67
CA GLN A 529 -2.69 32.36 -1.91
C GLN A 529 -2.15 31.04 -2.49
N PRO A 530 -2.67 29.88 -2.05
CA PRO A 530 -2.17 28.59 -2.50
C PRO A 530 -2.51 28.38 -3.98
N SER A 531 -1.56 27.81 -4.74
CA SER A 531 -1.81 27.42 -6.11
C SER A 531 -2.71 26.18 -6.19
N THR A 532 -3.29 25.90 -7.36
CA THR A 532 -4.02 24.64 -7.57
C THR A 532 -3.11 23.42 -7.39
N GLU A 533 -1.81 23.54 -7.68
CA GLU A 533 -0.82 22.49 -7.44
C GLU A 533 -0.59 22.24 -5.94
N ASP A 534 -0.48 23.31 -5.13
CA ASP A 534 -0.35 23.19 -3.66
C ASP A 534 -1.55 22.46 -3.06
N VAL A 535 -2.76 22.88 -3.46
CA VAL A 535 -3.99 22.28 -2.95
C VAL A 535 -4.14 20.84 -3.45
N SER A 536 -3.80 20.55 -4.71
CA SER A 536 -3.82 19.17 -5.24
C SER A 536 -2.87 18.25 -4.45
N ALA A 537 -1.64 18.71 -4.19
CA ALA A 537 -0.67 17.93 -3.42
C ALA A 537 -1.13 17.73 -1.97
N TYR A 538 -1.67 18.77 -1.33
CA TYR A 538 -2.30 18.68 -0.02
C TYR A 538 -3.42 17.63 0.02
N LEU A 539 -4.35 17.67 -0.94
CA LEU A 539 -5.46 16.72 -1.01
C LEU A 539 -4.98 15.29 -1.28
N ASN A 540 -3.96 15.10 -2.12
CA ASN A 540 -3.35 13.80 -2.35
C ASN A 540 -2.71 13.22 -1.08
N VAL A 541 -1.99 14.05 -0.31
CA VAL A 541 -1.39 13.62 0.97
C VAL A 541 -2.48 13.25 1.98
N LEU A 542 -3.55 14.03 2.11
CA LEU A 542 -4.66 13.69 3.00
C LEU A 542 -5.47 12.47 2.53
N GLY A 543 -5.65 12.30 1.22
CA GLY A 543 -6.21 11.08 0.63
C GLY A 543 -5.43 9.84 1.07
N ARG A 544 -4.10 9.90 1.00
CA ARG A 544 -3.21 8.83 1.45
C ARG A 544 -3.26 8.62 2.97
N PHE A 545 -3.37 9.69 3.75
CA PHE A 545 -3.54 9.57 5.20
C PHE A 545 -4.87 8.87 5.54
N GLY A 546 -5.95 9.21 4.83
CA GLY A 546 -7.23 8.51 4.93
C GLY A 546 -7.13 7.03 4.57
N GLU A 547 -6.38 6.66 3.51
CA GLU A 547 -6.10 5.26 3.14
C GLU A 547 -5.33 4.51 4.24
N SER A 548 -4.34 5.16 4.85
CA SER A 548 -3.56 4.58 5.95
C SER A 548 -4.43 4.34 7.19
N THR A 549 -5.22 5.33 7.62
CA THR A 549 -6.00 5.28 8.87
C THR A 549 -7.33 4.56 8.71
N GLY A 550 -7.94 4.58 7.52
CA GLY A 550 -9.31 4.12 7.30
C GLY A 550 -10.36 5.09 7.86
N TYR A 551 -10.00 6.36 8.10
CA TYR A 551 -10.89 7.36 8.67
C TYR A 551 -10.66 8.75 8.03
N PRO A 552 -11.71 9.57 7.81
CA PRO A 552 -11.56 10.90 7.25
C PRO A 552 -10.85 11.87 8.20
N ALA A 553 -10.04 12.76 7.63
CA ALA A 553 -9.26 13.80 8.31
C ALA A 553 -10.13 14.99 8.77
N THR A 554 -11.18 14.75 9.56
CA THR A 554 -12.13 15.78 10.01
C THR A 554 -11.53 16.77 11.02
N GLY A 555 -10.45 16.38 11.71
CA GLY A 555 -9.78 17.17 12.75
C GLY A 555 -8.61 18.02 12.25
N VAL A 556 -8.21 17.86 10.99
CA VAL A 556 -7.08 18.62 10.41
C VAL A 556 -7.35 20.13 10.50
N THR A 557 -6.30 20.90 10.79
CA THR A 557 -6.36 22.37 10.77
C THR A 557 -5.53 22.90 9.62
N VAL A 558 -6.10 23.79 8.81
CA VAL A 558 -5.37 24.50 7.75
C VAL A 558 -5.10 25.92 8.22
N MET A 559 -3.88 26.41 7.99
CA MET A 559 -3.46 27.74 8.42
C MET A 559 -2.42 28.36 7.49
N GLN A 560 -2.22 29.66 7.67
CA GLN A 560 -1.14 30.42 7.03
C GLN A 560 0.10 30.47 7.93
N ALA A 561 1.25 30.77 7.35
CA ALA A 561 2.52 30.91 8.06
C ALA A 561 2.46 31.88 9.26
N ALA A 562 1.69 32.97 9.15
CA ALA A 562 1.54 33.95 10.21
C ALA A 562 0.89 33.38 11.49
N GLN A 563 0.12 32.30 11.38
CA GLN A 563 -0.64 31.70 12.48
C GLN A 563 0.10 30.53 13.15
N ILE A 564 1.34 30.24 12.72
CA ILE A 564 2.09 29.03 13.09
C ILE A 564 2.27 28.84 14.59
N ALA A 565 2.35 29.93 15.36
CA ALA A 565 2.50 29.89 16.81
C ALA A 565 1.34 29.16 17.51
N SER A 566 0.14 29.15 16.91
CA SER A 566 -1.03 28.43 17.44
C SER A 566 -0.97 26.91 17.26
N ALA A 567 -0.02 26.41 16.46
CA ALA A 567 0.14 24.99 16.15
C ALA A 567 1.23 24.29 16.99
N ALA A 568 1.64 24.87 18.13
CA ALA A 568 2.72 24.33 18.94
C ALA A 568 2.50 22.86 19.35
N ASP A 569 1.28 22.49 19.72
CA ASP A 569 0.92 21.13 20.14
C ASP A 569 0.56 20.19 18.97
N LYS A 570 0.86 20.58 17.72
CA LYS A 570 0.52 19.83 16.51
C LYS A 570 1.76 19.45 15.70
N ASP A 571 1.64 18.36 14.96
CA ASP A 571 2.57 18.01 13.90
C ASP A 571 2.25 18.87 12.67
N ILE A 572 3.27 19.45 12.04
CA ILE A 572 3.12 20.51 11.04
C ILE A 572 3.54 20.01 9.66
N LEU A 573 2.62 20.07 8.70
CA LEU A 573 2.87 19.76 7.30
C LEU A 573 2.90 21.06 6.50
N VAL A 574 4.05 21.42 5.93
CA VAL A 574 4.20 22.66 5.15
C VAL A 574 4.23 22.33 3.67
N MET A 575 3.39 23.01 2.90
CA MET A 575 3.33 22.94 1.45
C MET A 575 3.81 24.27 0.86
N SER A 576 4.75 24.22 -0.09
CA SER A 576 5.36 25.44 -0.67
C SER A 576 5.71 25.28 -2.15
N SER A 577 4.83 25.69 -3.06
CA SER A 577 5.16 25.90 -4.47
C SER A 577 5.64 27.34 -4.68
N GLY A 578 6.95 27.56 -4.62
CA GLY A 578 7.56 28.89 -4.82
C GLY A 578 8.31 29.49 -3.60
N PRO A 579 8.96 30.66 -3.78
CA PRO A 579 9.87 31.25 -2.81
C PRO A 579 9.16 32.00 -1.65
N ASP A 580 7.85 32.19 -1.72
CA ASP A 580 7.10 33.11 -0.87
C ASP A 580 6.66 32.53 0.49
N GLN A 581 7.21 31.38 0.91
CA GLN A 581 6.88 30.76 2.19
C GLN A 581 7.80 31.28 3.32
N PRO A 582 7.31 32.14 4.25
CA PRO A 582 8.15 32.77 5.27
C PRO A 582 8.81 31.78 6.23
N LEU A 583 8.19 30.61 6.42
CA LEU A 583 8.73 29.55 7.27
C LEU A 583 10.05 28.99 6.76
N LEU A 584 10.32 29.06 5.45
CA LEU A 584 11.60 28.64 4.89
C LEU A 584 12.76 29.49 5.44
N ASN A 585 12.52 30.80 5.61
CA ASN A 585 13.49 31.71 6.19
C ASN A 585 13.57 31.56 7.71
N LEU A 586 12.42 31.43 8.38
CA LEU A 586 12.36 31.31 9.84
C LEU A 586 13.03 30.03 10.34
N TRP A 587 12.93 28.94 9.57
CA TRP A 587 13.55 27.64 9.89
C TRP A 587 14.79 27.34 9.06
N ALA A 588 15.40 28.35 8.44
CA ALA A 588 16.61 28.24 7.63
C ALA A 588 17.69 27.34 8.26
N ASN A 589 17.98 27.53 9.56
CA ASN A 589 18.98 26.76 10.31
C ASN A 589 18.62 25.28 10.56
N ARG A 590 17.37 24.88 10.32
CA ARG A 590 16.88 23.49 10.39
C ARG A 590 16.73 22.87 9.00
N LEU A 591 16.64 23.71 7.98
CA LEU A 591 16.65 23.25 6.60
C LEU A 591 18.09 22.95 6.18
N PRO A 592 18.29 21.95 5.32
CA PRO A 592 19.58 21.70 4.70
C PRO A 592 20.04 22.84 3.75
N THR A 593 19.27 23.94 3.64
CA THR A 593 19.34 24.90 2.53
C THR A 593 19.76 26.33 2.90
N SER A 594 20.25 26.62 4.11
CA SER A 594 20.69 27.99 4.44
C SER A 594 22.21 28.15 4.42
N GLY A 595 22.84 27.78 3.30
CA GLY A 595 24.19 28.23 2.96
C GLY A 595 24.09 29.46 2.05
N ASN A 596 23.88 30.63 2.63
CA ASN A 596 23.99 31.90 1.90
C ASN A 596 25.41 32.05 1.36
N GLY A 597 25.68 31.62 0.11
CA GLY A 597 26.78 32.07 -0.76
C GLY A 597 28.22 32.13 -0.22
N GLN A 598 28.45 31.74 1.02
CA GLN A 598 29.73 31.68 1.67
C GLN A 598 30.01 30.20 1.83
N GLN A 599 31.00 29.75 1.08
CA GLN A 599 31.82 28.62 1.46
C GLN A 599 32.04 28.71 2.96
N GLN A 600 31.35 27.87 3.75
CA GLN A 600 31.84 27.56 5.08
C GLN A 600 33.17 26.87 4.84
N GLY A 601 34.23 27.68 4.90
CA GLY A 601 35.59 27.20 4.88
C GLY A 601 35.69 26.11 5.94
N PHE A 602 36.21 24.97 5.53
CA PHE A 602 36.65 23.93 6.44
C PHE A 602 37.67 24.56 7.39
N GLU A 603 37.24 24.95 8.59
CA GLU A 603 38.17 25.21 9.68
C GLU A 603 38.74 23.87 10.12
N LEU A 604 39.97 23.65 9.65
CA LEU A 604 40.82 22.51 9.95
C LEU A 604 41.24 22.56 11.42
N SER A 605 40.56 21.79 12.26
CA SER A 605 41.21 21.15 13.41
C SER A 605 40.99 19.64 13.33
N ASP A 606 41.88 18.98 12.60
CA ASP A 606 41.95 17.54 12.33
C ASP A 606 41.99 16.69 13.64
N LEU A 607 42.37 17.31 14.78
CA LEU A 607 42.42 16.62 16.07
C LEU A 607 41.04 16.43 16.73
N ALA A 608 40.16 17.44 16.64
CA ALA A 608 38.81 17.35 17.19
C ALA A 608 37.92 16.40 16.38
N PHE A 609 38.12 16.35 15.06
CA PHE A 609 37.47 15.39 14.17
C PHE A 609 37.96 13.95 14.41
N ARG A 610 39.26 13.70 14.60
CA ARG A 610 39.75 12.34 14.91
C ARG A 610 39.34 11.83 16.30
N LEU A 611 39.29 12.70 17.30
CA LEU A 611 38.75 12.35 18.63
C LEU A 611 37.24 12.12 18.60
N ARG A 612 36.51 12.84 17.73
CA ARG A 612 35.07 12.65 17.52
C ARG A 612 34.74 11.43 16.65
N ASP A 613 35.60 11.05 15.70
CA ASP A 613 35.50 9.81 14.92
C ASP A 613 35.79 8.57 15.77
N TRP A 614 36.62 8.70 16.81
CA TRP A 614 36.82 7.63 17.79
C TRP A 614 35.67 7.52 18.80
N MET A 615 34.89 8.59 19.00
CA MET A 615 33.77 8.64 19.95
C MET A 615 32.37 8.57 19.30
N SER A 616 32.25 8.72 17.97
CA SER A 616 31.01 8.57 17.23
C SER A 616 30.89 7.12 16.73
N PRO A 617 29.80 6.39 17.02
CA PRO A 617 29.68 4.99 16.62
C PRO A 617 29.45 4.76 15.11
N ASP A 618 29.32 5.82 14.29
CA ASP A 618 28.90 5.68 12.89
C ASP A 618 29.76 6.54 11.91
N PRO A 619 30.77 5.94 11.23
CA PRO A 619 31.62 6.64 10.25
C PRO A 619 30.86 7.13 9.00
N ASP A 620 29.61 6.72 8.81
CA ASP A 620 28.77 7.19 7.71
C ASP A 620 28.26 8.63 7.89
N GLU A 621 28.19 9.17 9.12
CA GLU A 621 27.69 10.54 9.37
C GLU A 621 28.51 11.61 8.63
N ASN A 622 29.83 11.45 8.57
CA ASN A 622 30.73 12.45 7.98
C ASN A 622 30.71 12.42 6.44
N LEU A 623 30.58 11.24 5.83
CA LEU A 623 30.42 11.09 4.38
C LEU A 623 29.05 11.59 3.89
N ARG A 624 28.02 11.51 4.73
CA ARG A 624 26.66 12.00 4.44
C ARG A 624 26.59 13.53 4.40
N ARG A 625 27.19 14.26 5.36
CA ARG A 625 27.24 15.74 5.33
C ARG A 625 27.93 16.31 4.09
N ALA A 626 29.00 15.65 3.63
CA ALA A 626 29.68 16.02 2.38
C ALA A 626 28.80 15.80 1.13
N ARG A 627 27.96 14.75 1.11
CA ARG A 627 27.05 14.45 -0.01
C ARG A 627 25.86 15.42 -0.08
N VAL A 628 25.35 15.87 1.07
CA VAL A 628 24.29 16.91 1.15
C VAL A 628 24.77 18.24 0.59
N ALA A 629 25.96 18.69 1.01
CA ALA A 629 26.56 19.92 0.51
C ALA A 629 26.80 19.89 -1.01
N MET A 630 27.16 18.71 -1.57
CA MET A 630 27.35 18.54 -3.01
C MET A 630 26.04 18.44 -3.80
N ALA A 631 24.99 17.79 -3.27
CA ALA A 631 23.71 17.64 -3.97
C ALA A 631 22.86 18.94 -4.02
N PHE A 632 23.02 19.81 -3.03
CA PHE A 632 22.28 21.07 -2.91
C PHE A 632 22.96 22.28 -3.56
N SER A 633 24.22 22.18 -3.97
CA SER A 633 24.97 23.31 -4.55
C SER A 633 24.66 23.61 -6.02
N SER A 634 23.73 22.88 -6.67
CA SER A 634 23.55 23.00 -8.13
C SER A 634 22.20 23.48 -8.65
N ASP A 635 21.13 23.66 -7.86
CA ASP A 635 19.89 24.24 -8.42
C ASP A 635 18.93 24.82 -7.37
N ALA A 636 18.72 26.15 -7.43
CA ALA A 636 17.71 26.87 -6.65
C ALA A 636 16.26 26.51 -7.06
N ARG A 637 16.10 25.61 -8.03
CA ARG A 637 14.82 25.08 -8.54
C ARG A 637 14.68 23.59 -8.25
N SER A 638 15.14 23.08 -7.12
CA SER A 638 14.97 21.67 -6.77
C SER A 638 13.65 21.42 -6.02
N THR A 639 13.05 20.26 -6.28
CA THR A 639 11.89 19.76 -5.54
C THR A 639 12.40 18.85 -4.44
N PHE A 640 12.00 19.09 -3.20
CA PHE A 640 12.48 18.32 -2.05
C PHE A 640 11.41 18.12 -0.99
N LEU A 641 11.61 17.06 -0.21
CA LEU A 641 10.84 16.67 0.94
C LEU A 641 11.80 16.55 2.13
N THR A 642 11.55 17.26 3.22
CA THR A 642 12.39 17.21 4.41
C THR A 642 11.56 17.09 5.68
N GLY A 643 12.06 16.31 6.64
CA GLY A 643 11.47 16.14 7.96
C GLY A 643 12.43 16.58 9.06
N PHE A 644 11.93 17.22 10.11
CA PHE A 644 12.73 17.62 11.29
C PHE A 644 11.83 17.82 12.53
N GLU A 645 12.44 18.01 13.70
CA GLU A 645 11.72 18.30 14.95
C GLU A 645 11.16 19.73 14.95
N SER A 646 9.91 19.89 15.36
CA SER A 646 9.25 21.18 15.48
C SER A 646 10.01 22.11 16.44
N PRO A 647 10.32 23.34 16.01
CA PRO A 647 10.95 24.32 16.90
C PRO A 647 9.96 24.91 17.91
N LEU A 648 8.65 24.67 17.76
CA LEU A 648 7.63 25.17 18.67
C LEU A 648 7.45 24.28 19.90
N HIS A 649 7.53 22.97 19.72
CA HIS A 649 7.38 22.00 20.80
C HIS A 649 8.20 20.74 20.52
N LYS A 650 8.97 20.29 21.51
CA LYS A 650 9.78 19.07 21.39
C LYS A 650 8.91 17.83 21.21
N GLY A 651 9.39 16.87 20.43
CA GLY A 651 8.65 15.64 20.11
C GLY A 651 7.51 15.82 19.09
N ARG A 652 7.27 17.04 18.57
CA ARG A 652 6.42 17.27 17.40
C ARG A 652 7.26 17.31 16.13
N SER A 653 6.64 16.94 15.03
CA SER A 653 7.31 16.77 13.73
C SER A 653 6.91 17.87 12.76
N VAL A 654 7.87 18.33 11.97
CA VAL A 654 7.61 19.15 10.79
C VAL A 654 7.99 18.33 9.57
N VAL A 655 7.09 18.25 8.59
CA VAL A 655 7.40 17.77 7.25
C VAL A 655 7.15 18.90 6.26
N LEU A 656 8.17 19.28 5.52
CA LEU A 656 8.12 20.31 4.51
C LEU A 656 8.23 19.66 3.13
N ILE A 657 7.21 19.90 2.31
CA ILE A 657 7.21 19.61 0.88
C ILE A 657 7.37 20.94 0.14
N SER A 658 8.46 21.07 -0.63
CA SER A 658 8.79 22.30 -1.34
C SER A 658 9.14 22.00 -2.78
N SER A 659 8.67 22.83 -3.71
CA SER A 659 9.05 22.77 -5.11
C SER A 659 9.27 24.17 -5.68
N GLY A 660 10.41 24.34 -6.34
CA GLY A 660 10.72 25.52 -7.15
C GLY A 660 10.42 25.35 -8.65
N GLN A 661 9.80 24.23 -9.07
CA GLN A 661 9.50 23.92 -10.47
C GLN A 661 7.98 23.79 -10.69
N PRO A 662 7.46 24.26 -11.83
CA PRO A 662 6.08 23.95 -12.23
C PRO A 662 5.86 22.44 -12.28
N GLY A 663 4.80 21.94 -11.66
CA GLY A 663 4.46 20.51 -11.61
C GLY A 663 5.27 19.69 -10.60
N GLY A 664 6.28 20.26 -9.93
CA GLY A 664 7.12 19.48 -9.00
C GLY A 664 6.35 19.00 -7.76
N MET A 665 5.29 19.68 -7.35
CA MET A 665 4.38 19.19 -6.31
C MET A 665 3.68 17.89 -6.69
N ASN A 666 3.30 17.75 -7.96
CA ASN A 666 2.71 16.52 -8.48
C ASN A 666 3.75 15.38 -8.54
N ASP A 667 5.01 15.71 -8.84
CA ASP A 667 6.09 14.73 -8.81
C ASP A 667 6.36 14.22 -7.39
N VAL A 668 6.29 15.07 -6.35
CA VAL A 668 6.37 14.61 -4.95
C VAL A 668 5.20 13.70 -4.60
N ALA A 669 3.97 14.07 -4.97
CA ALA A 669 2.79 13.24 -4.71
C ALA A 669 2.93 11.85 -5.39
N ARG A 670 3.47 11.81 -6.62
CA ARG A 670 3.78 10.55 -7.33
C ARG A 670 4.92 9.77 -6.65
N ALA A 671 5.98 10.45 -6.21
CA ALA A 671 7.11 9.83 -5.51
C ALA A 671 6.66 9.19 -4.18
N LEU A 672 5.79 9.86 -3.42
CA LEU A 672 5.17 9.31 -2.21
C LEU A 672 4.32 8.08 -2.51
N SER A 673 3.76 7.98 -3.72
CA SER A 673 2.93 6.84 -4.12
C SER A 673 3.75 5.63 -4.57
N ASN A 674 4.81 5.86 -5.36
CA ASN A 674 5.42 4.80 -6.18
C ASN A 674 6.89 4.50 -5.85
N SER A 675 7.57 5.31 -5.02
CA SER A 675 9.01 5.18 -4.81
C SER A 675 9.36 4.65 -3.42
N ASP A 676 10.00 3.49 -3.37
CA ASP A 676 10.58 2.93 -2.13
C ASP A 676 11.82 3.69 -1.65
N LYS A 677 12.33 4.62 -2.48
CA LYS A 677 13.52 5.43 -2.18
C LYS A 677 13.22 6.66 -1.31
N VAL A 678 11.96 6.95 -1.02
CA VAL A 678 11.62 8.01 -0.05
C VAL A 678 11.90 7.48 1.35
N GLN A 679 13.08 7.80 1.87
CA GLN A 679 13.55 7.34 3.18
C GLN A 679 14.39 8.42 3.86
N GLY A 680 14.61 8.27 5.17
CA GLY A 680 15.47 9.17 5.93
C GLY A 680 14.81 10.50 6.30
N SER A 681 15.57 11.59 6.31
CA SER A 681 15.14 12.92 6.74
C SER A 681 15.08 13.93 5.59
N LEU A 682 15.73 13.68 4.46
CA LEU A 682 15.73 14.56 3.28
C LEU A 682 15.73 13.73 2.00
N VAL A 683 14.78 14.05 1.11
CA VAL A 683 14.63 13.43 -0.21
C VAL A 683 14.53 14.52 -1.26
N VAL A 684 15.26 14.36 -2.36
CA VAL A 684 15.15 15.23 -3.54
C VAL A 684 14.46 14.45 -4.65
N VAL A 685 13.50 15.11 -5.30
CA VAL A 685 12.71 14.57 -6.41
C VAL A 685 13.04 15.36 -7.67
N ARG A 686 13.39 14.67 -8.75
CA ARG A 686 13.63 15.26 -10.07
C ARG A 686 12.92 14.41 -11.11
N GLY A 687 11.72 14.83 -11.51
CA GLY A 687 10.81 14.00 -12.33
C GLY A 687 10.57 12.65 -11.65
N ASP A 688 10.91 11.56 -12.35
CA ASP A 688 10.75 10.20 -11.82
C ASP A 688 11.96 9.71 -10.98
N SER A 689 13.04 10.49 -10.89
CA SER A 689 14.18 10.15 -10.04
C SER A 689 13.99 10.65 -8.61
N VAL A 690 14.14 9.74 -7.66
CA VAL A 690 14.01 10.00 -6.23
C VAL A 690 15.31 9.58 -5.55
N GLU A 691 15.93 10.52 -4.83
CA GLU A 691 17.19 10.30 -4.12
C GLU A 691 17.06 10.71 -2.66
N ALA A 692 17.27 9.76 -1.74
CA ALA A 692 17.41 10.05 -0.31
C ALA A 692 18.82 10.57 -0.05
N LEU A 693 18.91 11.80 0.46
CA LEU A 693 20.19 12.49 0.69
C LEU A 693 20.65 12.40 2.14
N VAL A 694 19.72 12.34 3.10
CA VAL A 694 20.01 12.33 4.54
C VAL A 694 19.12 11.33 5.24
N ALA A 695 19.67 10.62 6.23
CA ALA A 695 18.96 9.72 7.13
C ALA A 695 19.33 10.05 8.59
N GLU A 696 19.03 11.29 9.01
CA GLU A 696 19.21 11.71 10.40
C GLU A 696 17.94 11.38 11.20
N GLN A 697 18.08 10.70 12.33
CA GLN A 697 17.02 10.45 13.30
C GLN A 697 17.41 11.05 14.64
N ASN A 698 17.10 12.32 14.85
CA ASN A 698 17.64 13.14 15.92
C ASN A 698 16.68 13.35 17.11
N TYR A 699 15.42 12.92 17.01
CA TYR A 699 14.47 12.91 18.13
C TYR A 699 13.63 11.63 18.12
N TYR A 700 12.79 11.48 19.14
CA TYR A 700 11.92 10.31 19.31
C TYR A 700 10.49 10.75 19.56
N VAL A 701 9.56 9.96 19.03
CA VAL A 701 8.12 10.11 19.23
C VAL A 701 7.60 8.86 19.91
N GLY A 702 6.70 9.03 20.87
CA GLY A 702 6.16 7.94 21.68
C GLY A 702 6.75 7.90 23.09
N ASP A 703 6.53 6.80 23.80
CA ASP A 703 6.96 6.59 25.17
C ASP A 703 7.52 5.17 25.34
N LEU A 704 8.52 5.04 26.21
CA LEU A 704 9.04 3.75 26.66
C LEU A 704 8.94 3.71 28.18
N GLY A 705 8.54 2.55 28.71
CA GLY A 705 8.62 2.30 30.15
C GLY A 705 10.01 2.69 30.69
N PRO A 706 10.10 3.33 31.86
CA PRO A 706 11.32 4.03 32.30
C PRO A 706 12.55 3.11 32.39
N ILE A 707 12.34 1.87 32.82
CA ILE A 707 13.40 0.86 32.89
C ILE A 707 13.90 0.50 31.49
N LYS A 708 12.98 0.28 30.55
CA LYS A 708 13.27 -0.08 29.17
C LYS A 708 13.95 1.06 28.43
N TYR A 709 13.52 2.30 28.68
CA TYR A 709 14.18 3.50 28.17
C TYR A 709 15.64 3.59 28.63
N VAL A 710 15.91 3.40 29.93
CA VAL A 710 17.29 3.40 30.46
C VAL A 710 18.12 2.27 29.85
N GLN A 711 17.57 1.05 29.77
CA GLN A 711 18.28 -0.08 29.15
C GLN A 711 18.61 0.21 27.68
N TRP A 712 17.66 0.75 26.92
CA TRP A 712 17.84 1.13 25.54
C TRP A 712 18.88 2.26 25.41
N LEU A 713 18.79 3.31 26.22
CA LEU A 713 19.72 4.45 26.22
C LEU A 713 21.15 3.99 26.54
N MET A 714 21.32 3.12 27.52
CA MET A 714 22.61 2.54 27.89
C MET A 714 23.15 1.61 26.81
N SER A 715 22.28 0.87 26.10
CA SER A 715 22.70 0.02 24.99
C SER A 715 23.25 0.81 23.79
N ARG A 716 22.73 2.02 23.56
CA ARG A 716 23.22 2.93 22.52
C ARG A 716 24.47 3.70 22.93
N ASN A 717 24.67 3.91 24.23
CA ASN A 717 25.77 4.70 24.76
C ASN A 717 26.70 3.85 25.63
N VAL A 718 27.52 3.01 24.99
CA VAL A 718 28.44 2.08 25.68
C VAL A 718 29.37 2.82 26.67
N LEU A 719 29.80 4.04 26.37
CA LEU A 719 30.64 4.83 27.28
C LEU A 719 29.91 5.23 28.56
N TRP A 720 28.63 5.62 28.47
CA TRP A 720 27.81 5.91 29.64
C TRP A 720 27.58 4.65 30.48
N LEU A 721 27.33 3.52 29.82
CA LEU A 721 27.24 2.23 30.50
C LEU A 721 28.54 1.91 31.25
N LEU A 722 29.70 2.04 30.60
CA LEU A 722 31.01 1.80 31.22
C LEU A 722 31.26 2.76 32.39
N LEU A 723 30.88 4.03 32.28
CA LEU A 723 30.99 5.00 33.36
C LEU A 723 30.12 4.61 34.56
N VAL A 724 28.86 4.26 34.32
CA VAL A 724 27.94 3.82 35.39
C VAL A 724 28.46 2.54 36.07
N VAL A 725 28.96 1.58 35.28
CA VAL A 725 29.58 0.36 35.83
C VAL A 725 30.84 0.70 36.63
N ALA A 726 31.70 1.58 36.14
CA ALA A 726 32.91 2.00 36.86
C ALA A 726 32.58 2.69 38.19
N VAL A 727 31.61 3.61 38.19
CA VAL A 727 31.11 4.27 39.41
C VAL A 727 30.49 3.23 40.36
N GLY A 728 29.70 2.29 39.84
CA GLY A 728 29.10 1.21 40.62
C GLY A 728 30.16 0.32 41.27
N VAL A 729 31.21 -0.06 40.54
CA VAL A 729 32.34 -0.84 41.06
C VAL A 729 33.07 -0.05 42.14
N VAL A 730 33.36 1.24 41.93
CA VAL A 730 34.01 2.09 42.93
C VAL A 730 33.17 2.21 44.21
N LEU A 731 31.85 2.39 44.09
CA LEU A 731 30.94 2.45 45.24
C LEU A 731 30.89 1.13 46.01
N VAL A 732 30.70 0.01 45.32
CA VAL A 732 30.65 -1.32 45.95
C VAL A 732 31.98 -1.65 46.63
N THR A 733 33.09 -1.39 45.95
CA THR A 733 34.44 -1.61 46.50
C THR A 733 34.71 -0.69 47.69
N GLY A 734 34.26 0.57 47.63
CA GLY A 734 34.37 1.54 48.73
C GLY A 734 33.56 1.12 49.96
N VAL A 735 32.32 0.69 49.79
CA VAL A 735 31.48 0.18 50.89
C VAL A 735 32.07 -1.11 51.48
N ALA A 736 32.52 -2.05 50.64
CA ALA A 736 33.17 -3.27 51.09
C ALA A 736 34.47 -2.96 51.86
N TYR A 737 35.28 -2.02 51.39
CA TYR A 737 36.49 -1.59 52.08
C TYR A 737 36.18 -0.95 53.44
N LEU A 738 35.21 -0.03 53.50
CA LEU A 738 34.83 0.64 54.75
C LEU A 738 34.23 -0.33 55.78
N THR A 739 33.41 -1.29 55.34
CA THR A 739 32.83 -2.33 56.21
C THR A 739 33.89 -3.29 56.73
N LEU A 740 34.79 -3.79 55.87
CA LEU A 740 35.91 -4.63 56.28
C LEU A 740 36.86 -3.90 57.23
N ARG A 741 37.13 -2.62 56.99
CA ARG A 741 37.97 -1.78 57.86
C ARG A 741 37.32 -1.56 59.22
N SER A 742 36.01 -1.35 59.29
CA SER A 742 35.30 -1.20 60.58
C SER A 742 35.32 -2.51 61.38
N LEU A 743 35.17 -3.66 60.70
CA LEU A 743 35.25 -4.99 61.32
C LEU A 743 36.66 -5.28 61.84
N ALA A 744 37.70 -4.94 61.07
CA ALA A 744 39.09 -5.08 61.52
C ALA A 744 39.39 -4.21 62.75
N LYS A 745 38.91 -2.96 62.78
CA LYS A 745 39.08 -2.06 63.93
C LYS A 745 38.39 -2.61 65.19
N ARG A 746 37.18 -3.16 65.06
CA ARG A 746 36.47 -3.80 66.19
C ARG A 746 37.19 -5.04 66.74
N ARG A 747 37.94 -5.78 65.91
CA ARG A 747 38.74 -6.92 66.38
C ARG A 747 39.97 -6.46 67.17
N LEU A 748 40.64 -5.40 66.70
CA LEU A 748 41.80 -4.81 67.38
C LEU A 748 41.45 -4.07 68.68
N GLU A 749 40.18 -3.71 68.90
CA GLU A 749 39.68 -3.15 70.18
C GLU A 749 39.28 -4.24 71.19
N HIS A 750 39.28 -5.52 70.78
CA HIS A 750 38.95 -6.68 71.62
C HIS A 750 40.15 -7.58 71.95
N GLU A 751 41.33 -7.29 71.39
CA GLU A 751 42.64 -7.72 71.91
C GLU A 751 43.21 -6.62 72.81
#